data_AF-A0A7X3Y3Z2-F1
#
_entry.id   AF-A0A7X3Y3Z2-F1
#
_cell.length_a   1.000
_cell.length_b   1.000
_cell.length_c   1.000
_cell.angle_alpha   90.00
_cell.angle_beta   90.00
_cell.angle_gamma   90.00
#
_symmetry.space_group_name_H-M   'P 1'
#
loop_
_entity.id
_entity.type
_entity.pdbx_description
1 polymer ?
#
loop_
_entity_poly.entity_id
_entity_poly.type
_entity_poly.pdbx_seq_one_letter_code
_entity_poly.pdbx_strand_id
1 'polypeptide(L)'
;MTTETRFSRQRVGDTVVPLAFSFEVDPLGAEHEVTVIEWSGAALNLLYTLKEHFSQKEPHRSLPVRSLRVRISMNDVGILRLAWDLGINRRYPTIAWTDTNPDDASKCLHDALVGWIVNELSRSEDSSLIEVLERFRRLALKRDLLHVERRRSRVFDWSATRSGTTTPSGTNLKGYSDLADFTARQLEGKELFPDLGPMRRIVSGDLGSNSAELVTRPVPSQSTPFSLVLRVRVLSYPGRHTPIIVLECSKRFWMRKLSNAGARQLTAFALPSDRNVALEFSLQRRRPAAQDNSDPYEPGSDFSPIARHFGLLPDMVARDIIEKGHQDENCPLLVVHKAGVGERLDTKAGVPDRDKLEAFQRAAFIVQPFGLKPWQKLMEVETPTRGIKDRNQKWRREEEVEPWRRAMSDHISSGYGGFHHVVLGYHTSCYEDAKRVQIKLQELLGDSIQTQLMPIPEGVHGPRAALPGSSTNRPVGRAELRSNAWKPFLEQVRRYLRDSQRPIDGVLIVAPEWYEHQGRSAHDDLVNKRAGRITIARQLRVPVQYLRPVREGALRNAESDFNHRTVAAWLDLTWKTLGYVDTHKLQQIARDIYDTGSSGNTQAPDRVLALSILRQNRTFRRANQSSFVPVAIELDILNGTCLARFARDKAEGGIEITPQKAVPQAIVEIAASGPITAGADQRQRSENSQFFFYDVIAEFCQRASHPLVIIDAVACRGVWPWLTDLNMDPMNIVVHGHPHAETDWRNARIVRVRTDNAPKVLLNGTVIGKGLNIDEVVEYVAPKRAEAQVFRVDDSVGDVYLSFGSLLRKGLVQGVSCYRSVDTLKSNGDKPRTFRIEKRPPFTGAWSTPSAVEFTVVRTAPSETPDQLAKFVESLRNLYLHIGDWTSKPAPLFFETVLKEYLSDYGLEEEDSEADDGLYGS
;
A
#
# COMPACT_ATOMS: atom_id res chain seq x y z
N MET A 1 4.36 -34.94 -51.97
CA MET A 1 3.90 -34.83 -50.57
C MET A 1 5.04 -34.25 -49.74
N THR A 2 5.10 -32.92 -49.62
CA THR A 2 6.03 -32.22 -48.72
C THR A 2 5.26 -31.88 -47.45
N THR A 3 5.60 -32.55 -46.36
CA THR A 3 5.09 -32.25 -45.02
C THR A 3 5.45 -30.81 -44.65
N GLU A 4 4.46 -29.93 -44.58
CA GLU A 4 4.61 -28.62 -43.96
C GLU A 4 5.10 -28.80 -42.52
N THR A 5 6.35 -28.41 -42.25
CA THR A 5 6.89 -28.34 -40.90
C THR A 5 6.12 -27.26 -40.14
N ARG A 6 5.04 -27.64 -39.44
CA ARG A 6 4.23 -26.74 -38.62
C ARG A 6 5.09 -26.16 -37.48
N PHE A 7 5.58 -24.94 -37.68
CA PHE A 7 6.15 -24.12 -36.60
C PHE A 7 5.06 -23.87 -35.56
N SER A 8 5.13 -24.59 -34.44
CA SER A 8 4.14 -24.51 -33.36
C SER A 8 4.75 -23.85 -32.14
N ARG A 9 4.01 -22.89 -31.58
CA ARG A 9 4.17 -22.43 -30.20
C ARG A 9 2.88 -22.81 -29.50
N GLN A 10 2.96 -23.80 -28.62
CA GLN A 10 1.82 -24.24 -27.83
C GLN A 10 2.05 -23.87 -26.37
N ARG A 11 0.98 -23.43 -25.71
CA ARG A 11 0.96 -23.32 -24.25
C ARG A 11 0.22 -24.53 -23.70
N VAL A 12 0.80 -25.18 -22.70
CA VAL A 12 0.23 -26.37 -22.06
C VAL A 12 0.19 -26.15 -20.56
N GLY A 13 -0.91 -26.55 -19.93
CA GLY A 13 -1.20 -26.31 -18.52
C GLY A 13 -1.53 -24.85 -18.24
N ASP A 14 -2.61 -24.59 -17.52
CA ASP A 14 -2.88 -23.29 -16.87
C ASP A 14 -3.51 -23.62 -15.50
N THR A 15 -2.76 -24.34 -14.65
CA THR A 15 -3.25 -24.71 -13.31
C THR A 15 -3.25 -23.49 -12.41
N VAL A 16 -4.33 -23.26 -11.68
CA VAL A 16 -4.43 -22.15 -10.71
C VAL A 16 -3.53 -22.44 -9.51
N VAL A 17 -2.58 -21.53 -9.25
CA VAL A 17 -1.63 -21.60 -8.14
C VAL A 17 -1.74 -20.31 -7.32
N PRO A 18 -2.53 -20.33 -6.23
CA PRO A 18 -2.41 -19.33 -5.17
C PRO A 18 -1.01 -19.44 -4.55
N LEU A 19 -0.31 -18.32 -4.38
CA LEU A 19 0.98 -18.29 -3.69
C LEU A 19 0.76 -18.36 -2.17
N ALA A 20 0.15 -19.45 -1.70
CA ALA A 20 -0.18 -19.69 -0.31
C ALA A 20 -0.12 -21.19 0.06
N PHE A 21 0.12 -21.45 1.33
CA PHE A 21 0.06 -22.77 1.95
C PHE A 21 -1.15 -22.90 2.87
N SER A 22 -1.60 -24.13 3.05
CA SER A 22 -2.59 -24.57 4.02
C SER A 22 -2.11 -25.83 4.73
N PHE A 23 -2.80 -26.20 5.80
CA PHE A 23 -2.55 -27.43 6.56
C PHE A 23 -3.90 -27.99 7.06
N GLU A 24 -3.91 -29.29 7.34
CA GLU A 24 -4.99 -29.96 8.08
C GLU A 24 -4.82 -29.68 9.58
N VAL A 25 -5.85 -29.82 10.41
CA VAL A 25 -5.75 -29.54 11.86
C VAL A 25 -4.70 -30.47 12.49
N ASP A 26 -3.72 -29.86 13.17
CA ASP A 26 -2.58 -30.48 13.84
C ASP A 26 -1.98 -31.73 13.14
N PRO A 27 -1.45 -31.61 11.92
CA PRO A 27 -1.12 -32.76 11.10
C PRO A 27 0.10 -33.55 11.63
N LEU A 28 0.89 -32.96 12.54
CA LEU A 28 2.17 -33.49 13.01
C LEU A 28 2.48 -33.21 14.49
N GLY A 29 1.58 -32.59 15.26
CA GLY A 29 1.90 -32.19 16.64
C GLY A 29 3.04 -31.18 16.72
N ALA A 30 3.27 -30.39 15.66
CA ALA A 30 4.46 -29.56 15.55
C ALA A 30 4.45 -28.48 16.64
N GLU A 31 5.46 -28.54 17.51
CA GLU A 31 5.68 -27.54 18.53
C GLU A 31 6.68 -26.49 18.03
N HIS A 32 6.32 -25.23 18.22
CA HIS A 32 7.21 -24.10 18.13
C HIS A 32 7.54 -23.67 19.55
N GLU A 33 8.75 -24.04 19.99
CA GLU A 33 9.30 -23.56 21.24
C GLU A 33 9.95 -22.21 21.02
N VAL A 34 9.51 -21.21 21.79
CA VAL A 34 10.15 -19.90 21.83
C VAL A 34 10.44 -19.52 23.27
N THR A 35 11.62 -18.97 23.50
CA THR A 35 11.95 -18.30 24.75
C THR A 35 11.47 -16.86 24.65
N VAL A 36 10.61 -16.46 25.58
CA VAL A 36 10.13 -15.08 25.74
C VAL A 36 10.97 -14.41 26.80
N ILE A 37 11.49 -13.23 26.47
CA ILE A 37 12.36 -12.47 27.36
C ILE A 37 11.71 -11.14 27.68
N GLU A 38 11.56 -10.84 28.96
CA GLU A 38 10.92 -9.65 29.48
C GLU A 38 11.80 -8.93 30.51
N TRP A 39 11.57 -7.65 30.72
CA TRP A 39 12.17 -6.95 31.85
C TRP A 39 11.61 -7.44 33.18
N SER A 40 12.48 -7.63 34.18
CA SER A 40 11.99 -7.75 35.55
C SER A 40 11.34 -6.43 35.99
N GLY A 41 10.36 -6.50 36.91
CA GLY A 41 9.69 -5.30 37.41
C GLY A 41 10.66 -4.26 38.00
N ALA A 42 11.74 -4.73 38.64
CA ALA A 42 12.79 -3.86 39.17
C ALA A 42 13.60 -3.17 38.05
N ALA A 43 13.98 -3.91 37.00
CA ALA A 43 14.69 -3.34 35.85
C ALA A 43 13.82 -2.33 35.09
N LEU A 44 12.54 -2.65 34.88
CA LEU A 44 11.60 -1.78 34.18
C LEU A 44 11.45 -0.44 34.90
N ASN A 45 11.31 -0.45 36.23
CA ASN A 45 11.25 0.78 37.02
C ASN A 45 12.50 1.67 36.86
N LEU A 46 13.70 1.07 36.84
CA LEU A 46 14.93 1.82 36.61
C LEU A 46 15.02 2.36 35.19
N LEU A 47 14.58 1.61 34.17
CA LEU A 47 14.51 2.07 32.78
C LEU A 47 13.56 3.25 32.61
N TYR A 48 12.47 3.28 33.39
CA TYR A 48 11.57 4.43 33.44
C TYR A 48 12.25 5.67 33.98
N THR A 49 12.94 5.55 35.11
CA THR A 49 13.72 6.65 35.68
C THR A 49 14.76 7.15 34.69
N LEU A 50 15.48 6.24 34.01
CA LEU A 50 16.43 6.61 32.96
C LEU A 50 15.74 7.34 31.81
N LYS A 51 14.62 6.80 31.29
CA LYS A 51 13.86 7.41 30.19
C LYS A 51 13.38 8.82 30.54
N GLU A 52 12.82 9.00 31.73
CA GLU A 52 12.35 10.28 32.23
C GLU A 52 13.52 11.27 32.35
N HIS A 53 14.63 10.85 32.94
CA HIS A 53 15.84 11.67 33.05
C HIS A 53 16.39 12.10 31.68
N PHE A 54 16.54 11.18 30.72
CA PHE A 54 16.98 11.53 29.37
C PHE A 54 16.00 12.48 28.67
N SER A 55 14.70 12.33 28.92
CA SER A 55 13.67 13.23 28.39
C SER A 55 13.69 14.62 29.00
N GLN A 56 14.27 14.81 30.20
CA GLN A 56 14.37 16.12 30.85
C GLN A 56 15.64 16.89 30.44
N LYS A 57 16.62 16.26 29.79
CA LYS A 57 17.84 16.96 29.32
C LYS A 57 17.52 17.94 28.20
N GLU A 58 18.22 19.07 28.18
CA GLU A 58 18.26 19.96 27.00
C GLU A 58 19.60 19.83 26.26
N PRO A 59 19.60 19.51 24.96
CA PRO A 59 18.43 19.11 24.14
C PRO A 59 17.90 17.73 24.55
N HIS A 60 16.58 17.51 24.39
CA HIS A 60 15.93 16.24 24.71
C HIS A 60 16.67 15.06 24.10
N ARG A 61 17.08 14.12 24.96
CA ARG A 61 17.74 12.88 24.55
C ARG A 61 16.77 11.72 24.73
N SER A 62 16.87 10.73 23.83
CA SER A 62 16.17 9.46 24.01
C SER A 62 17.12 8.45 24.64
N LEU A 63 16.57 7.50 25.40
CA LEU A 63 17.34 6.35 25.85
C LEU A 63 17.91 5.62 24.61
N PRO A 64 19.20 5.22 24.61
CA PRO A 64 19.86 4.65 23.42
C PRO A 64 19.45 3.19 23.18
N VAL A 65 18.15 2.95 22.93
CA VAL A 65 17.59 1.61 22.78
C VAL A 65 18.07 0.92 21.50
N ARG A 66 18.38 1.67 20.45
CA ARG A 66 18.80 1.12 19.15
C ARG A 66 20.10 0.32 19.24
N SER A 67 21.09 0.82 19.97
CA SER A 67 22.35 0.11 20.16
C SER A 67 22.15 -1.18 20.97
N LEU A 68 21.23 -1.18 21.93
CA LEU A 68 20.83 -2.40 22.64
C LEU A 68 20.15 -3.41 21.71
N ARG A 69 19.24 -2.96 20.83
CA ARG A 69 18.57 -3.86 19.85
C ARG A 69 19.57 -4.65 19.02
N VAL A 70 20.57 -3.96 18.46
CA VAL A 70 21.59 -4.63 17.63
C VAL A 70 22.48 -5.55 18.46
N ARG A 71 22.91 -5.14 19.65
CA ARG A 71 23.68 -6.03 20.55
C ARG A 71 22.92 -7.30 20.86
N ILE A 72 21.63 -7.21 21.13
CA ILE A 72 20.77 -8.35 21.39
C ILE A 72 20.74 -9.28 20.16
N SER A 73 20.45 -8.76 18.96
CA SER A 73 20.45 -9.53 17.70
C SER A 73 21.80 -10.15 17.32
N MET A 74 22.91 -9.61 17.83
CA MET A 74 24.25 -10.13 17.57
C MET A 74 24.64 -11.26 18.52
N ASN A 75 24.30 -11.12 19.80
CA ASN A 75 24.62 -12.11 20.84
C ASN A 75 23.71 -13.34 20.75
N ASP A 76 22.50 -13.18 20.23
CA ASP A 76 21.56 -14.28 20.04
C ASP A 76 21.10 -14.36 18.57
N VAL A 77 21.61 -15.35 17.85
CA VAL A 77 21.27 -15.62 16.43
C VAL A 77 19.86 -16.20 16.31
N GLY A 78 19.33 -16.77 17.40
CA GLY A 78 18.00 -17.38 17.46
C GLY A 78 16.86 -16.37 17.54
N ILE A 79 17.15 -15.08 17.69
CA ILE A 79 16.11 -14.06 17.84
C ILE A 79 15.21 -14.04 16.61
N LEU A 80 13.93 -14.32 16.84
CA LEU A 80 12.87 -14.29 15.86
C LEU A 80 12.31 -12.87 15.74
N ARG A 81 12.03 -12.25 16.89
CA ARG A 81 11.40 -10.93 17.00
C ARG A 81 11.97 -10.12 18.14
N LEU A 82 11.94 -8.81 17.97
CA LEU A 82 12.48 -7.88 18.93
C LEU A 82 11.59 -6.64 19.00
N ALA A 83 11.06 -6.32 20.18
CA ALA A 83 10.19 -5.17 20.35
C ALA A 83 10.92 -3.88 19.93
N TRP A 84 10.27 -3.05 19.11
CA TRP A 84 10.89 -1.81 18.62
C TRP A 84 11.33 -0.87 19.75
N ASP A 85 10.59 -0.85 20.87
CA ASP A 85 10.87 -0.10 22.10
C ASP A 85 11.51 -0.97 23.19
N LEU A 86 11.87 -2.23 22.86
CA LEU A 86 12.43 -3.22 23.77
C LEU A 86 11.59 -3.42 25.04
N GLY A 87 10.25 -3.31 24.96
CA GLY A 87 9.39 -3.55 26.12
C GLY A 87 9.49 -2.48 27.21
N ILE A 88 10.01 -1.30 26.89
CA ILE A 88 10.11 -0.20 27.85
C ILE A 88 8.72 0.32 28.23
N ASN A 89 7.68 0.14 27.41
CA ASN A 89 6.30 0.54 27.73
C ASN A 89 5.66 -0.35 28.83
N ARG A 90 5.10 0.23 29.91
CA ARG A 90 4.61 -0.46 31.12
C ARG A 90 3.58 -1.54 30.81
N ARG A 91 2.86 -1.39 29.70
CA ARG A 91 1.81 -2.32 29.29
C ARG A 91 2.37 -3.63 28.74
N TYR A 92 3.59 -3.65 28.22
CA TYR A 92 4.19 -4.81 27.55
C TYR A 92 5.70 -4.87 27.85
N PRO A 93 6.14 -5.58 28.90
CA PRO A 93 7.55 -5.65 29.29
C PRO A 93 8.41 -6.54 28.37
N THR A 94 7.81 -7.16 27.36
CA THR A 94 8.48 -8.10 26.45
C THR A 94 9.53 -7.43 25.58
N ILE A 95 10.75 -7.95 25.63
CA ILE A 95 11.93 -7.47 24.90
C ILE A 95 12.04 -8.19 23.56
N ALA A 96 12.03 -9.53 23.57
CA ALA A 96 12.32 -10.35 22.41
C ALA A 96 11.70 -11.75 22.52
N TRP A 97 11.49 -12.39 21.37
CA TRP A 97 11.22 -13.81 21.23
C TRP A 97 12.38 -14.46 20.46
N THR A 98 12.88 -15.59 20.97
CA THR A 98 14.02 -16.31 20.39
C THR A 98 13.78 -17.81 20.40
N ASP A 99 14.35 -18.54 19.45
CA ASP A 99 14.35 -20.02 19.49
C ASP A 99 15.52 -20.60 20.31
N THR A 100 16.39 -19.73 20.85
CA THR A 100 17.45 -20.12 21.77
C THR A 100 16.87 -20.58 23.11
N ASN A 101 17.47 -21.60 23.74
CA ASN A 101 17.00 -22.10 25.03
C ASN A 101 17.09 -21.03 26.14
N PRO A 102 16.27 -21.11 27.20
CA PRO A 102 16.17 -20.05 28.22
C PRO A 102 17.50 -19.65 28.86
N ASP A 103 18.36 -20.60 29.21
CA ASP A 103 19.62 -20.32 29.91
C ASP A 103 20.62 -19.59 29.01
N ASP A 104 20.76 -20.05 27.76
CA ASP A 104 21.63 -19.42 26.77
C ASP A 104 21.07 -18.06 26.34
N ALA A 105 19.76 -17.96 26.12
CA ALA A 105 19.09 -16.70 25.79
C ALA A 105 19.28 -15.66 26.91
N SER A 106 19.11 -16.08 28.17
CA SER A 106 19.36 -15.25 29.34
C SER A 106 20.81 -14.79 29.38
N LYS A 107 21.77 -15.68 29.12
CA LYS A 107 23.20 -15.35 29.09
C LYS A 107 23.52 -14.36 27.97
N CYS A 108 23.10 -14.64 26.75
CA CYS A 108 23.34 -13.78 25.58
C CYS A 108 22.75 -12.38 25.76
N LEU A 109 21.51 -12.26 26.26
CA LEU A 109 20.94 -10.95 26.53
C LEU A 109 21.60 -10.27 27.72
N HIS A 110 21.99 -11.01 28.76
CA HIS A 110 22.72 -10.45 29.88
C HIS A 110 24.04 -9.81 29.42
N ASP A 111 24.81 -10.50 28.59
CA ASP A 111 26.07 -10.00 28.02
C ASP A 111 25.82 -8.77 27.13
N ALA A 112 24.76 -8.78 26.31
CA ALA A 112 24.34 -7.63 25.51
C ALA A 112 24.00 -6.41 26.40
N LEU A 113 23.30 -6.63 27.52
CA LEU A 113 22.90 -5.61 28.48
C LEU A 113 24.09 -5.02 29.23
N VAL A 114 24.98 -5.85 29.76
CA VAL A 114 26.21 -5.40 30.42
C VAL A 114 27.03 -4.56 29.44
N GLY A 115 27.21 -5.04 28.21
CA GLY A 115 27.86 -4.30 27.14
C GLY A 115 27.19 -2.95 26.85
N TRP A 116 25.86 -2.87 26.89
CA TRP A 116 25.11 -1.63 26.68
C TRP A 116 25.27 -0.66 27.87
N ILE A 117 25.17 -1.15 29.11
CA ILE A 117 25.34 -0.34 30.32
C ILE A 117 26.74 0.28 30.34
N VAL A 118 27.78 -0.53 30.13
CA VAL A 118 29.18 -0.09 30.20
C VAL A 118 29.52 0.88 29.06
N ASN A 119 29.12 0.57 27.83
CA ASN A 119 29.56 1.34 26.67
C ASN A 119 28.67 2.55 26.34
N GLU A 120 27.39 2.54 26.68
CA GLU A 120 26.44 3.59 26.26
C GLU A 120 25.94 4.42 27.45
N LEU A 121 25.47 3.77 28.51
CA LEU A 121 24.88 4.49 29.65
C LEU A 121 25.93 5.09 30.58
N SER A 122 27.05 4.39 30.79
CA SER A 122 28.12 4.82 31.72
C SER A 122 28.98 5.97 31.20
N ARG A 123 28.74 6.44 29.96
CA ARG A 123 29.39 7.63 29.38
C ARG A 123 28.77 8.95 29.87
N SER A 124 27.70 8.89 30.67
CA SER A 124 27.07 10.09 31.23
C SER A 124 27.84 10.54 32.47
N GLU A 125 28.46 11.73 32.43
CA GLU A 125 29.14 12.39 33.57
C GLU A 125 28.17 12.92 34.66
N ASP A 126 26.92 12.46 34.63
CA ASP A 126 25.84 12.99 35.44
C ASP A 126 25.77 12.25 36.78
N SER A 127 26.18 12.92 37.85
CA SER A 127 26.18 12.38 39.20
C SER A 127 24.80 11.89 39.66
N SER A 128 23.72 12.46 39.13
CA SER A 128 22.34 12.05 39.46
C SER A 128 21.96 10.68 38.90
N LEU A 129 22.69 10.17 37.90
CA LEU A 129 22.48 8.84 37.33
C LEU A 129 23.31 7.75 37.99
N ILE A 130 24.34 8.10 38.76
CA ILE A 130 25.27 7.11 39.33
C ILE A 130 24.52 6.09 40.17
N GLU A 131 23.61 6.52 41.05
CA GLU A 131 22.86 5.60 41.90
C GLU A 131 21.94 4.67 41.07
N VAL A 132 21.25 5.22 40.06
CA VAL A 132 20.36 4.44 39.18
C VAL A 132 21.16 3.42 38.38
N LEU A 133 22.31 3.82 37.83
CA LEU A 133 23.21 2.94 37.08
C LEU A 133 23.87 1.89 37.97
N GLU A 134 24.25 2.21 39.21
CA GLU A 134 24.77 1.24 40.18
C GLU A 134 23.70 0.25 40.62
N ARG A 135 22.44 0.68 40.80
CA ARG A 135 21.32 -0.24 41.01
C ARG A 135 21.11 -1.15 39.81
N PHE A 136 21.19 -0.60 38.60
CA PHE A 136 21.05 -1.36 37.37
C PHE A 136 22.19 -2.38 37.20
N ARG A 137 23.44 -2.00 37.52
CA ARG A 137 24.61 -2.88 37.57
C ARG A 137 24.48 -3.97 38.62
N ARG A 138 23.97 -3.65 39.82
CA ARG A 138 23.71 -4.66 40.86
C ARG A 138 22.68 -5.69 40.41
N LEU A 139 21.59 -5.27 39.77
CA LEU A 139 20.63 -6.20 39.16
C LEU A 139 21.28 -7.02 38.05
N ALA A 140 22.16 -6.41 37.26
CA ALA A 140 22.92 -7.11 36.24
C ALA A 140 23.79 -8.21 36.88
N LEU A 141 24.65 -7.87 37.84
CA LEU A 141 25.53 -8.84 38.51
C LEU A 141 24.78 -10.01 39.15
N LYS A 142 23.58 -9.76 39.67
CA LYS A 142 22.70 -10.80 40.23
C LYS A 142 21.91 -11.59 39.19
N ARG A 143 21.98 -11.21 37.91
CA ARG A 143 21.15 -11.73 36.80
C ARG A 143 19.64 -11.53 37.01
N ASP A 144 19.25 -10.53 37.80
CA ASP A 144 17.86 -10.19 38.12
C ASP A 144 17.25 -9.14 37.17
N LEU A 145 17.90 -8.83 36.04
CA LEU A 145 17.41 -7.86 35.07
C LEU A 145 16.24 -8.38 34.23
N LEU A 146 16.19 -9.69 34.01
CA LEU A 146 15.35 -10.33 33.02
C LEU A 146 14.44 -11.36 33.67
N HIS A 147 13.22 -11.45 33.16
CA HIS A 147 12.39 -12.63 33.30
C HIS A 147 12.46 -13.39 31.98
N VAL A 148 12.87 -14.66 32.04
CA VAL A 148 13.04 -15.50 30.86
C VAL A 148 12.20 -16.75 31.06
N GLU A 149 11.27 -16.97 30.14
CA GLU A 149 10.37 -18.11 30.19
C GLU A 149 10.34 -18.85 28.85
N ARG A 150 10.19 -20.17 28.91
CA ARG A 150 9.93 -20.97 27.72
C ARG A 150 8.43 -21.00 27.45
N ARG A 151 8.03 -20.54 26.28
CA ARG A 151 6.67 -20.67 25.75
C ARG A 151 6.65 -21.75 24.68
N ARG A 152 5.83 -22.78 24.91
CA ARG A 152 5.55 -23.81 23.90
C ARG A 152 4.24 -23.48 23.21
N SER A 153 4.27 -23.52 21.89
CA SER A 153 3.14 -23.20 21.04
C SER A 153 2.94 -24.33 20.05
N ARG A 154 1.74 -24.93 19.99
CA ARG A 154 1.39 -25.84 18.90
C ARG A 154 0.95 -25.01 17.71
N VAL A 155 1.80 -24.90 16.69
CA VAL A 155 1.58 -23.94 15.58
C VAL A 155 0.43 -24.32 14.66
N PHE A 156 -0.04 -25.57 14.75
CA PHE A 156 -1.19 -26.09 14.02
C PHE A 156 -2.40 -26.39 14.91
N ASP A 157 -2.32 -26.06 16.20
CA ASP A 157 -3.47 -26.12 17.13
C ASP A 157 -4.30 -24.84 17.00
N TRP A 158 -5.37 -24.94 16.22
CA TRP A 158 -6.30 -23.85 15.96
C TRP A 158 -7.69 -24.25 16.43
N SER A 159 -8.34 -23.31 17.10
CA SER A 159 -9.76 -23.41 17.42
C SER A 159 -10.57 -22.67 16.36
N ALA A 160 -11.89 -22.88 16.37
CA ALA A 160 -12.79 -22.09 15.55
C ALA A 160 -13.76 -21.32 16.44
N THR A 161 -14.11 -20.10 16.02
CA THR A 161 -15.26 -19.37 16.58
C THR A 161 -16.56 -20.12 16.26
N ARG A 162 -17.67 -19.66 16.86
CA ARG A 162 -19.01 -20.14 16.48
C ARG A 162 -19.31 -19.94 15.00
N SER A 163 -18.77 -18.87 14.39
CA SER A 163 -18.91 -18.60 12.95
C SER A 163 -17.99 -19.45 12.08
N GLY A 164 -17.19 -20.35 12.65
CA GLY A 164 -16.26 -21.22 11.93
C GLY A 164 -14.91 -20.58 11.61
N THR A 165 -14.70 -19.30 11.93
CA THR A 165 -13.42 -18.62 11.70
C THR A 165 -12.33 -19.14 12.62
N THR A 166 -11.15 -19.37 12.07
CA THR A 166 -9.95 -19.76 12.80
C THR A 166 -9.53 -18.73 13.85
N THR A 167 -9.35 -19.22 15.07
CA THR A 167 -8.76 -18.51 16.21
C THR A 167 -7.56 -19.28 16.71
N PRO A 168 -6.50 -18.58 17.15
CA PRO A 168 -5.46 -19.25 17.91
C PRO A 168 -6.09 -19.94 19.13
N SER A 169 -5.66 -21.16 19.44
CA SER A 169 -6.17 -21.88 20.61
C SER A 169 -5.85 -21.13 21.90
N GLY A 170 -6.56 -21.42 23.00
CA GLY A 170 -6.32 -20.76 24.30
C GLY A 170 -4.89 -20.94 24.83
N THR A 171 -4.19 -21.98 24.37
CA THR A 171 -2.79 -22.28 24.66
C THR A 171 -1.81 -21.53 23.75
N ASN A 172 -2.29 -20.84 22.70
CA ASN A 172 -1.48 -20.18 21.68
C ASN A 172 -2.01 -18.80 21.29
N LEU A 173 -2.12 -17.86 22.23
CA LEU A 173 -2.63 -16.50 21.96
C LEU A 173 -1.87 -15.70 20.87
N LYS A 174 -0.67 -16.17 20.48
CA LYS A 174 0.20 -15.57 19.45
C LYS A 174 0.30 -16.45 18.19
N GLY A 175 -0.66 -17.34 17.96
CA GLY A 175 -0.57 -18.36 16.90
C GLY A 175 -0.29 -17.84 15.49
N TYR A 176 -0.81 -16.67 15.13
CA TYR A 176 -0.54 -16.07 13.81
C TYR A 176 0.92 -15.66 13.62
N SER A 177 1.52 -15.01 14.62
CA SER A 177 2.94 -14.63 14.59
C SER A 177 3.84 -15.87 14.69
N ASP A 178 3.48 -16.83 15.54
CA ASP A 178 4.25 -18.06 15.76
C ASP A 178 4.28 -18.92 14.49
N LEU A 179 3.16 -19.03 13.77
CA LEU A 179 3.09 -19.75 12.49
C LEU A 179 3.89 -19.06 11.37
N ALA A 180 3.91 -17.71 11.35
CA ALA A 180 4.74 -16.95 10.41
C ALA A 180 6.23 -17.21 10.67
N ASP A 181 6.64 -17.15 11.92
CA ASP A 181 8.04 -17.34 12.34
C ASP A 181 8.48 -18.78 12.14
N PHE A 182 7.65 -19.75 12.52
CA PHE A 182 7.89 -21.18 12.27
C PHE A 182 8.14 -21.43 10.78
N THR A 183 7.27 -20.92 9.90
CA THR A 183 7.42 -21.11 8.45
C THR A 183 8.68 -20.42 7.93
N ALA A 184 8.95 -19.17 8.34
CA ALA A 184 10.14 -18.45 7.94
C ALA A 184 11.43 -19.15 8.40
N ARG A 185 11.41 -19.77 9.59
CA ARG A 185 12.55 -20.53 10.13
C ARG A 185 12.88 -21.76 9.28
N GLN A 186 11.87 -22.46 8.75
CA GLN A 186 12.12 -23.59 7.84
C GLN A 186 12.74 -23.16 6.51
N LEU A 187 12.50 -21.92 6.08
CA LEU A 187 13.04 -21.35 4.85
C LEU A 187 14.41 -20.68 5.04
N GLU A 188 14.80 -20.38 6.27
CA GLU A 188 16.09 -19.77 6.60
C GLU A 188 17.25 -20.70 6.19
N GLY A 189 18.27 -20.13 5.57
CA GLY A 189 19.43 -20.90 5.11
C GLY A 189 19.15 -21.76 3.86
N LYS A 190 17.93 -21.73 3.30
CA LYS A 190 17.58 -22.47 2.08
C LYS A 190 17.63 -21.55 0.86
N GLU A 191 17.98 -22.11 -0.29
CA GLU A 191 18.00 -21.36 -1.56
C GLU A 191 16.63 -21.44 -2.26
N LEU A 192 15.86 -20.36 -2.19
CA LEU A 192 14.55 -20.26 -2.85
C LEU A 192 14.62 -19.64 -4.25
N PHE A 193 15.64 -18.82 -4.49
CA PHE A 193 15.91 -18.23 -5.79
C PHE A 193 17.25 -18.80 -6.27
N PRO A 194 17.25 -19.67 -7.30
CA PRO A 194 18.49 -20.26 -7.79
C PRO A 194 19.57 -19.21 -8.05
N ASP A 195 20.82 -19.54 -7.76
CA ASP A 195 22.01 -18.72 -8.00
C ASP A 195 22.15 -17.50 -7.07
N LEU A 196 21.18 -17.25 -6.17
CA LEU A 196 21.24 -16.15 -5.20
C LEU A 196 21.61 -16.60 -3.78
N GLY A 197 21.82 -17.90 -3.58
CA GLY A 197 22.23 -18.49 -2.32
C GLY A 197 21.14 -18.53 -1.25
N PRO A 198 21.50 -18.81 0.01
CA PRO A 198 20.54 -19.03 1.07
C PRO A 198 19.78 -17.75 1.45
N MET A 199 18.50 -17.91 1.79
CA MET A 199 17.67 -16.87 2.36
C MET A 199 18.14 -16.50 3.77
N ARG A 200 18.17 -15.20 4.06
CA ARG A 200 18.56 -14.63 5.35
C ARG A 200 17.36 -14.00 6.03
N ARG A 201 17.06 -14.39 7.26
CA ARG A 201 15.93 -13.84 7.99
C ARG A 201 16.21 -12.41 8.46
N ILE A 202 15.20 -11.56 8.40
CA ILE A 202 15.24 -10.20 8.97
C ILE A 202 14.51 -10.25 10.30
N VAL A 203 15.17 -9.79 11.37
CA VAL A 203 14.55 -9.75 12.71
C VAL A 203 13.43 -8.70 12.72
N SER A 204 12.19 -9.12 12.99
CA SER A 204 11.05 -8.20 13.03
C SER A 204 11.15 -7.27 14.24
N GLY A 205 10.92 -5.98 14.02
CA GLY A 205 10.72 -4.97 15.07
C GLY A 205 9.34 -5.02 15.74
N ASP A 206 8.43 -5.85 15.24
CA ASP A 206 7.04 -5.91 15.63
C ASP A 206 6.68 -7.29 16.19
N LEU A 207 6.51 -7.37 17.51
CA LEU A 207 6.12 -8.60 18.20
C LEU A 207 4.72 -9.09 17.78
N GLY A 208 3.86 -8.21 17.26
CA GLY A 208 2.49 -8.55 16.87
C GLY A 208 2.27 -8.76 15.38
N SER A 209 3.30 -8.66 14.53
CA SER A 209 3.11 -8.81 13.09
C SER A 209 2.74 -10.25 12.74
N ASN A 210 1.65 -10.46 12.02
CA ASN A 210 1.31 -11.77 11.43
C ASN A 210 2.21 -12.11 10.23
N SER A 211 3.47 -11.65 10.23
CA SER A 211 4.41 -11.82 9.14
C SER A 211 5.86 -11.86 9.59
N ALA A 212 6.68 -12.55 8.81
CA ALA A 212 8.14 -12.61 8.90
C ALA A 212 8.77 -12.36 7.51
N GLU A 213 10.02 -11.86 7.46
CA GLU A 213 10.72 -11.55 6.21
C GLU A 213 12.05 -12.27 6.09
N LEU A 214 12.37 -12.69 4.87
CA LEU A 214 13.68 -13.18 4.47
C LEU A 214 14.19 -12.43 3.24
N VAL A 215 15.50 -12.32 3.09
CA VAL A 215 16.16 -11.60 2.00
C VAL A 215 17.32 -12.41 1.42
N THR A 216 17.52 -12.35 0.11
CA THR A 216 18.70 -12.93 -0.55
C THR A 216 19.93 -12.04 -0.37
N ARG A 217 21.10 -12.56 -0.74
CA ARG A 217 22.23 -11.69 -1.08
C ARG A 217 21.86 -10.75 -2.25
N PRO A 218 22.54 -9.60 -2.39
CA PRO A 218 22.37 -8.75 -3.56
C PRO A 218 22.58 -9.53 -4.85
N VAL A 219 21.72 -9.30 -5.84
CA VAL A 219 21.83 -9.89 -7.16
C VAL A 219 23.14 -9.40 -7.80
N PRO A 220 24.03 -10.32 -8.22
CA PRO A 220 25.28 -9.95 -8.87
C PRO A 220 25.02 -9.32 -10.24
N SER A 221 25.90 -8.41 -10.65
CA SER A 221 26.03 -7.99 -12.06
C SER A 221 24.83 -7.25 -12.68
N GLN A 222 24.14 -6.38 -11.91
CA GLN A 222 23.18 -5.41 -12.46
C GLN A 222 23.61 -3.96 -12.22
N SER A 223 23.15 -3.05 -13.09
CA SER A 223 23.45 -1.61 -12.96
C SER A 223 22.94 -1.05 -11.63
N THR A 224 21.79 -1.55 -11.17
CA THR A 224 21.18 -1.25 -9.88
C THR A 224 21.18 -2.49 -8.98
N PRO A 225 21.89 -2.50 -7.84
CA PRO A 225 21.91 -3.63 -6.92
C PRO A 225 20.58 -3.72 -6.16
N PHE A 226 20.06 -4.93 -6.05
CA PHE A 226 18.88 -5.24 -5.24
C PHE A 226 18.96 -6.66 -4.70
N SER A 227 18.21 -6.95 -3.64
CA SER A 227 17.95 -8.31 -3.17
C SER A 227 16.48 -8.67 -3.40
N LEU A 228 16.20 -9.96 -3.55
CA LEU A 228 14.84 -10.47 -3.49
C LEU A 228 14.44 -10.68 -2.03
N VAL A 229 13.24 -10.20 -1.68
CA VAL A 229 12.66 -10.34 -0.34
C VAL A 229 11.47 -11.26 -0.45
N LEU A 230 11.41 -12.27 0.42
CA LEU A 230 10.24 -13.12 0.64
C LEU A 230 9.60 -12.71 1.97
N ARG A 231 8.35 -12.28 1.93
CA ARG A 231 7.53 -12.08 3.13
C ARG A 231 6.58 -13.25 3.29
N VAL A 232 6.62 -13.88 4.45
CA VAL A 232 5.68 -14.91 4.90
C VAL A 232 4.61 -14.21 5.72
N ARG A 233 3.33 -14.36 5.37
CA ARG A 233 2.23 -13.67 6.06
C ARG A 233 1.07 -14.64 6.34
N VAL A 234 0.54 -14.64 7.55
CA VAL A 234 -0.57 -15.50 7.93
C VAL A 234 -1.88 -14.72 7.87
N LEU A 235 -2.85 -15.22 7.10
CA LEU A 235 -4.17 -14.63 6.92
C LEU A 235 -5.26 -15.57 7.45
N SER A 236 -6.41 -15.01 7.78
CA SER A 236 -7.65 -15.76 8.03
C SER A 236 -8.75 -15.28 7.09
N TYR A 237 -9.75 -16.16 6.93
CA TYR A 237 -10.98 -15.87 6.20
C TYR A 237 -12.17 -16.19 7.11
N PRO A 238 -13.25 -15.39 7.05
CA PRO A 238 -14.47 -15.65 7.80
C PRO A 238 -15.06 -17.01 7.48
N GLY A 239 -15.32 -17.83 8.50
CA GLY A 239 -15.90 -19.16 8.31
C GLY A 239 -14.91 -20.25 7.90
N ARG A 240 -13.60 -19.95 7.87
CA ARG A 240 -12.57 -20.95 7.62
C ARG A 240 -11.86 -21.38 8.90
N HIS A 241 -11.81 -22.68 9.17
CA HIS A 241 -11.30 -23.27 10.42
C HIS A 241 -9.78 -23.24 10.60
N THR A 242 -9.01 -23.06 9.52
CA THR A 242 -7.55 -22.92 9.59
C THR A 242 -7.09 -21.67 8.83
N PRO A 243 -6.00 -21.01 9.24
CA PRO A 243 -5.45 -19.89 8.48
C PRO A 243 -4.73 -20.36 7.21
N ILE A 244 -4.33 -19.40 6.37
CA ILE A 244 -3.39 -19.63 5.26
C ILE A 244 -2.09 -18.88 5.47
N ILE A 245 -1.01 -19.44 4.92
CA ILE A 245 0.30 -18.78 4.89
C ILE A 245 0.59 -18.29 3.47
N VAL A 246 0.57 -16.99 3.25
CA VAL A 246 0.84 -16.33 1.97
C VAL A 246 2.33 -16.02 1.81
N LEU A 247 2.86 -16.25 0.61
CA LEU A 247 4.20 -15.85 0.21
C LEU A 247 4.17 -14.65 -0.74
N GLU A 248 4.87 -13.58 -0.36
CA GLU A 248 4.97 -12.34 -1.14
C GLU A 248 6.43 -12.04 -1.52
N CYS A 249 6.72 -12.00 -2.83
CA CYS A 249 8.05 -11.63 -3.32
C CYS A 249 8.12 -10.15 -3.71
N SER A 250 9.16 -9.45 -3.26
CA SER A 250 9.47 -8.06 -3.63
C SER A 250 10.96 -7.85 -3.88
N LYS A 251 11.34 -6.67 -4.40
CA LYS A 251 12.73 -6.25 -4.56
C LYS A 251 13.06 -5.21 -3.50
N ARG A 252 14.21 -5.34 -2.84
CA ARG A 252 14.79 -4.31 -1.97
C ARG A 252 16.04 -3.76 -2.66
N PHE A 253 16.00 -2.47 -3.02
CA PHE A 253 17.09 -1.81 -3.73
C PHE A 253 18.15 -1.30 -2.76
N TRP A 254 19.40 -1.37 -3.18
CA TRP A 254 20.55 -0.92 -2.43
C TRP A 254 21.15 0.33 -3.08
N MET A 255 21.53 1.30 -2.27
CA MET A 255 22.15 2.54 -2.73
C MET A 255 23.60 2.29 -3.13
N ARG A 256 24.05 2.86 -4.25
CA ARG A 256 25.45 2.89 -4.67
C ARG A 256 26.10 4.26 -4.53
N LYS A 257 25.28 5.31 -4.55
CA LYS A 257 25.77 6.68 -4.47
C LYS A 257 24.79 7.57 -3.73
N LEU A 258 25.34 8.36 -2.82
CA LEU A 258 24.58 9.42 -2.19
C LEU A 258 24.42 10.61 -3.15
N SER A 259 23.19 11.01 -3.44
CA SER A 259 22.91 12.15 -4.32
C SER A 259 22.54 13.41 -3.52
N ASN A 260 21.72 13.29 -2.47
CA ASN A 260 21.26 14.40 -1.64
C ASN A 260 21.09 13.99 -0.17
N ALA A 261 21.10 14.97 0.74
CA ALA A 261 20.88 14.78 2.18
C ALA A 261 19.45 15.16 2.62
N GLY A 262 18.43 14.55 2.01
CA GLY A 262 17.02 14.87 2.31
C GLY A 262 16.52 14.22 3.62
N ALA A 263 16.75 12.92 3.76
CA ALA A 263 16.18 12.15 4.87
C ALA A 263 16.89 12.40 6.20
N ARG A 264 16.14 12.36 7.31
CA ARG A 264 16.71 12.43 8.68
C ARG A 264 17.56 11.21 9.02
N GLN A 265 17.21 10.06 8.46
CA GLN A 265 17.84 8.78 8.74
C GLN A 265 17.72 7.87 7.50
N LEU A 266 18.72 7.01 7.30
CA LEU A 266 18.69 5.90 6.36
C LEU A 266 18.72 4.57 7.12
N THR A 267 18.12 3.55 6.52
CA THR A 267 18.18 2.16 7.00
C THR A 267 19.28 1.42 6.25
N ALA A 268 20.08 0.66 6.97
CA ALA A 268 21.14 -0.16 6.41
C ALA A 268 21.11 -1.57 7.02
N PHE A 269 21.74 -2.52 6.33
CA PHE A 269 21.81 -3.92 6.71
C PHE A 269 23.25 -4.42 6.68
N ALA A 270 23.63 -5.18 7.69
CA ALA A 270 24.82 -6.01 7.72
C ALA A 270 24.41 -7.47 7.44
N LEU A 271 25.13 -8.16 6.55
CA LEU A 271 24.83 -9.52 6.11
C LEU A 271 25.97 -10.51 6.45
N PRO A 272 26.15 -10.92 7.71
CA PRO A 272 27.32 -11.71 8.10
C PRO A 272 27.43 -13.05 7.38
N SER A 273 28.63 -13.47 7.00
CA SER A 273 28.88 -14.72 6.27
C SER A 273 28.67 -15.97 7.14
N ASP A 274 28.85 -15.84 8.45
CA ASP A 274 28.78 -16.92 9.45
C ASP A 274 27.34 -17.32 9.86
N ARG A 275 26.32 -16.54 9.47
CA ARG A 275 24.92 -16.78 9.87
C ARG A 275 23.91 -16.36 8.80
N ASN A 276 22.70 -16.90 8.91
CA ASN A 276 21.59 -16.65 7.98
C ASN A 276 20.62 -15.56 8.49
N VAL A 277 21.15 -14.52 9.11
CA VAL A 277 20.37 -13.37 9.62
C VAL A 277 20.89 -12.07 9.00
N ALA A 278 19.99 -11.14 8.71
CA ALA A 278 20.31 -9.78 8.29
C ALA A 278 20.12 -8.82 9.48
N LEU A 279 21.18 -8.08 9.83
CA LEU A 279 21.20 -7.17 10.97
C LEU A 279 20.91 -5.75 10.50
N GLU A 280 19.80 -5.16 10.93
CA GLU A 280 19.44 -3.78 10.61
C GLU A 280 20.20 -2.79 11.50
N PHE A 281 20.72 -1.71 10.91
CA PHE A 281 21.29 -0.56 11.62
C PHE A 281 20.92 0.76 10.92
N SER A 282 21.23 1.89 11.55
CA SER A 282 20.85 3.21 11.05
C SER A 282 22.02 4.09 10.65
N LEU A 283 21.83 4.92 9.63
CA LEU A 283 22.70 6.07 9.33
C LEU A 283 21.93 7.34 9.65
N GLN A 284 22.48 8.19 10.51
CA GLN A 284 21.83 9.41 10.98
C GLN A 284 22.38 10.62 10.25
N ARG A 285 21.49 11.56 9.91
CA ARG A 285 21.90 12.81 9.26
C ARG A 285 22.67 13.68 10.27
N ARG A 286 23.86 14.14 9.87
CA ARG A 286 24.61 15.15 10.63
C ARG A 286 23.87 16.48 10.62
N ARG A 287 23.89 17.20 11.76
CA ARG A 287 23.49 18.60 11.76
C ARG A 287 24.54 19.36 10.94
N PRO A 288 24.14 20.20 9.96
CA PRO A 288 25.11 20.92 9.17
C PRO A 288 25.93 21.82 10.09
N ALA A 289 27.21 21.50 10.28
CA ALA A 289 28.19 22.49 10.69
C ALA A 289 28.30 23.49 9.53
N ALA A 290 28.20 24.78 9.83
CA ALA A 290 28.48 25.80 8.83
C ALA A 290 29.91 25.57 8.32
N GLN A 291 30.05 25.28 7.02
CA GLN A 291 31.32 25.01 6.32
C GLN A 291 32.02 23.70 6.68
N ASP A 292 31.54 22.56 6.15
CA ASP A 292 32.47 21.55 5.66
C ASP A 292 31.84 20.61 4.62
N ASN A 293 32.65 20.13 3.68
CA ASN A 293 32.29 19.17 2.63
C ASN A 293 32.16 17.73 3.18
N SER A 294 31.80 17.62 4.47
CA SER A 294 31.74 16.37 5.24
C SER A 294 30.52 15.52 4.84
N ASP A 295 30.63 14.20 5.04
CA ASP A 295 29.58 13.25 4.71
C ASP A 295 28.29 13.59 5.49
N PRO A 296 27.14 13.81 4.81
CA PRO A 296 25.93 14.25 5.49
C PRO A 296 25.29 13.19 6.40
N TYR A 297 25.76 11.94 6.33
CA TYR A 297 25.30 10.85 7.18
C TYR A 297 26.45 10.20 7.92
N GLU A 298 26.22 9.81 9.17
CA GLU A 298 27.14 9.01 9.98
C GLU A 298 26.43 7.77 10.53
N PRO A 299 27.14 6.65 10.75
CA PRO A 299 26.55 5.50 11.41
C PRO A 299 26.02 5.85 12.79
N GLY A 300 24.83 5.35 13.11
CA GLY A 300 24.26 5.46 14.44
C GLY A 300 25.05 4.64 15.48
N SER A 301 24.71 4.81 16.76
CA SER A 301 25.30 4.01 17.85
C SER A 301 25.00 2.51 17.75
N ASP A 302 24.08 2.13 16.88
CA ASP A 302 23.73 0.75 16.53
C ASP A 302 24.73 0.09 15.57
N PHE A 303 25.60 0.83 14.88
CA PHE A 303 26.65 0.25 14.02
C PHE A 303 27.90 -0.19 14.79
N SER A 304 28.32 0.53 15.83
CA SER A 304 29.55 0.23 16.58
C SER A 304 29.65 -1.22 17.12
N PRO A 305 28.56 -1.85 17.62
CA PRO A 305 28.60 -3.26 17.99
C PRO A 305 28.92 -4.15 16.79
N ILE A 306 28.28 -3.93 15.63
CA ILE A 306 28.49 -4.69 14.39
C ILE A 306 29.95 -4.57 13.96
N ALA A 307 30.47 -3.34 13.91
CA ALA A 307 31.83 -3.09 13.46
C ALA A 307 32.87 -3.82 14.31
N ARG A 308 32.72 -3.78 15.65
CA ARG A 308 33.64 -4.49 16.55
C ARG A 308 33.60 -6.01 16.39
N HIS A 309 32.42 -6.58 16.22
CA HIS A 309 32.27 -8.05 16.15
C HIS A 309 32.79 -8.62 14.84
N PHE A 310 32.58 -7.93 13.72
CA PHE A 310 32.99 -8.39 12.39
C PHE A 310 34.32 -7.79 11.92
N GLY A 311 35.02 -7.05 12.77
CA GLY A 311 36.31 -6.44 12.44
C GLY A 311 36.22 -5.32 11.39
N LEU A 312 35.06 -4.67 11.26
CA LEU A 312 34.88 -3.53 10.36
C LEU A 312 35.47 -2.27 10.99
N LEU A 313 35.84 -1.31 10.15
CA LEU A 313 36.36 -0.02 10.60
C LEU A 313 35.28 0.74 11.42
N PRO A 314 35.52 1.08 12.70
CA PRO A 314 34.51 1.74 13.54
C PRO A 314 34.15 3.16 13.10
N ASP A 315 35.03 3.79 12.32
CA ASP A 315 34.98 5.17 11.85
C ASP A 315 34.50 5.30 10.40
N MET A 316 33.98 4.23 9.79
CA MET A 316 33.38 4.28 8.46
C MET A 316 32.34 5.40 8.38
N VAL A 317 32.46 6.26 7.37
CA VAL A 317 31.38 7.21 7.05
C VAL A 317 30.35 6.55 6.14
N ALA A 318 29.17 7.17 6.02
CA ALA A 318 28.08 6.61 5.23
C ALA A 318 28.48 6.32 3.77
N ARG A 319 29.29 7.18 3.16
CA ARG A 319 29.84 7.00 1.82
C ARG A 319 30.71 5.76 1.71
N ASP A 320 31.58 5.48 2.69
CA ASP A 320 32.39 4.26 2.68
C ASP A 320 31.51 3.01 2.75
N ILE A 321 30.47 3.03 3.58
CA ILE A 321 29.50 1.93 3.68
C ILE A 321 28.77 1.74 2.35
N ILE A 322 28.34 2.82 1.70
CA ILE A 322 27.62 2.77 0.42
C ILE A 322 28.53 2.27 -0.72
N GLU A 323 29.73 2.83 -0.85
CA GLU A 323 30.61 2.61 -2.00
C GLU A 323 31.42 1.32 -1.88
N LYS A 324 31.81 0.94 -0.65
CA LYS A 324 32.74 -0.17 -0.40
C LYS A 324 32.18 -1.24 0.55
N GLY A 325 31.18 -0.92 1.37
CA GLY A 325 30.66 -1.83 2.39
C GLY A 325 30.18 -3.18 1.85
N HIS A 326 29.71 -3.24 0.60
CA HIS A 326 29.29 -4.48 -0.05
C HIS A 326 30.45 -5.42 -0.44
N GLN A 327 31.70 -4.94 -0.39
CA GLN A 327 32.90 -5.70 -0.77
C GLN A 327 33.48 -6.52 0.38
N ASP A 328 33.04 -6.27 1.62
CA ASP A 328 33.51 -7.03 2.77
C ASP A 328 33.04 -8.49 2.67
N GLU A 329 33.97 -9.44 2.66
CA GLU A 329 33.66 -10.87 2.49
C GLU A 329 32.99 -11.48 3.73
N ASN A 330 33.26 -10.92 4.91
CA ASN A 330 32.78 -11.43 6.19
C ASN A 330 31.41 -10.84 6.57
N CYS A 331 31.17 -9.58 6.25
CA CYS A 331 29.95 -8.89 6.61
C CYS A 331 29.63 -7.76 5.62
N PRO A 332 29.12 -8.09 4.41
CA PRO A 332 28.63 -7.09 3.47
C PRO A 332 27.65 -6.11 4.13
N LEU A 333 27.93 -4.82 3.97
CA LEU A 333 27.06 -3.73 4.42
C LEU A 333 26.31 -3.13 3.23
N LEU A 334 25.01 -2.90 3.41
CA LEU A 334 24.12 -2.43 2.36
C LEU A 334 23.20 -1.33 2.89
N VAL A 335 23.14 -0.20 2.20
CA VAL A 335 22.23 0.90 2.54
C VAL A 335 20.98 0.80 1.67
N VAL A 336 19.79 0.82 2.28
CA VAL A 336 18.53 0.77 1.54
C VAL A 336 18.40 2.04 0.69
N HIS A 337 18.08 1.85 -0.59
CA HIS A 337 17.80 2.98 -1.47
C HIS A 337 16.55 3.74 -1.00
N LYS A 338 16.66 5.06 -0.93
CA LYS A 338 15.54 5.97 -0.66
C LYS A 338 15.43 6.98 -1.80
N ALA A 339 14.23 7.09 -2.36
CA ALA A 339 13.93 8.09 -3.39
C ALA A 339 14.27 9.50 -2.87
N GLY A 340 14.77 10.35 -3.78
CA GLY A 340 15.27 11.68 -3.44
C GLY A 340 16.62 11.74 -2.71
N VAL A 341 17.13 10.64 -2.15
CA VAL A 341 18.42 10.58 -1.41
C VAL A 341 19.50 9.84 -2.21
N GLY A 342 19.16 8.69 -2.79
CA GLY A 342 20.06 7.86 -3.59
C GLY A 342 20.11 8.26 -5.06
N GLU A 343 20.86 7.51 -5.86
CA GLU A 343 20.89 7.63 -7.32
C GLU A 343 19.54 7.29 -7.98
N ARG A 344 19.34 7.67 -9.25
CA ARG A 344 18.21 7.14 -10.03
C ARG A 344 18.44 5.66 -10.32
N LEU A 345 17.39 4.86 -10.15
CA LEU A 345 17.42 3.42 -10.41
C LEU A 345 17.08 3.14 -11.88
N ASP A 346 17.90 2.31 -12.53
CA ASP A 346 17.60 1.79 -13.88
C ASP A 346 16.60 0.63 -13.80
N THR A 347 16.72 -0.18 -12.74
CA THR A 347 15.83 -1.31 -12.48
C THR A 347 14.59 -0.85 -11.73
N LYS A 348 13.42 -1.18 -12.25
CA LYS A 348 12.14 -0.82 -11.67
C LYS A 348 11.60 -1.90 -10.72
N ALA A 349 10.63 -1.49 -9.91
CA ALA A 349 10.02 -2.34 -8.90
C ALA A 349 9.26 -3.54 -9.48
N GLY A 350 9.11 -4.58 -8.64
CA GLY A 350 8.36 -5.78 -8.94
C GLY A 350 9.20 -6.98 -9.36
N VAL A 351 8.73 -8.17 -8.97
CA VAL A 351 9.34 -9.47 -9.28
C VAL A 351 8.51 -10.16 -10.38
N PRO A 352 9.13 -10.65 -11.47
CA PRO A 352 8.45 -11.40 -12.51
C PRO A 352 7.67 -12.61 -11.99
N ASP A 353 6.57 -12.96 -12.67
CA ASP A 353 5.68 -14.05 -12.23
C ASP A 353 6.38 -15.42 -12.24
N ARG A 354 7.39 -15.60 -13.11
CA ARG A 354 8.24 -16.80 -13.14
C ARG A 354 9.03 -16.97 -11.85
N ASP A 355 9.76 -15.94 -11.43
CA ASP A 355 10.61 -15.98 -10.24
C ASP A 355 9.76 -16.20 -8.97
N LYS A 356 8.52 -15.66 -8.95
CA LYS A 356 7.54 -15.91 -7.87
C LYS A 356 7.11 -17.37 -7.80
N LEU A 357 6.73 -17.95 -8.94
CA LEU A 357 6.29 -19.33 -9.00
C LEU A 357 7.41 -20.30 -8.62
N GLU A 358 8.63 -20.04 -9.09
CA GLU A 358 9.81 -20.86 -8.77
C GLU A 358 10.15 -20.83 -7.28
N ALA A 359 10.16 -19.65 -6.66
CA ALA A 359 10.36 -19.52 -5.22
C ALA A 359 9.25 -20.22 -4.42
N PHE A 360 7.99 -20.12 -4.85
CA PHE A 360 6.88 -20.80 -4.21
C PHE A 360 7.00 -22.33 -4.30
N GLN A 361 7.36 -22.87 -5.47
CA GLN A 361 7.55 -24.30 -5.66
C GLN A 361 8.68 -24.87 -4.81
N ARG A 362 9.82 -24.16 -4.73
CA ARG A 362 10.93 -24.55 -3.84
C ARG A 362 10.53 -24.48 -2.38
N ALA A 363 9.85 -23.41 -1.97
CA ALA A 363 9.34 -23.28 -0.62
C ALA A 363 8.36 -24.41 -0.28
N ALA A 364 7.45 -24.78 -1.19
CA ALA A 364 6.50 -25.88 -1.02
C ALA A 364 7.22 -27.20 -0.70
N PHE A 365 8.28 -27.52 -1.45
CA PHE A 365 9.08 -28.73 -1.20
C PHE A 365 9.75 -28.70 0.20
N ILE A 366 10.28 -27.55 0.61
CA ILE A 366 10.96 -27.39 1.91
C ILE A 366 9.97 -27.52 3.07
N VAL A 367 8.76 -26.97 2.94
CA VAL A 367 7.80 -26.92 4.05
C VAL A 367 6.90 -28.16 4.14
N GLN A 368 6.85 -28.99 3.09
CA GLN A 368 6.05 -30.20 3.03
C GLN A 368 6.28 -31.18 4.19
N PRO A 369 7.53 -31.48 4.62
CA PRO A 369 7.78 -32.36 5.76
C PRO A 369 7.20 -31.85 7.08
N PHE A 370 6.88 -30.56 7.16
CA PHE A 370 6.30 -29.90 8.33
C PHE A 370 4.78 -29.75 8.25
N GLY A 371 4.12 -30.45 7.32
CA GLY A 371 2.65 -30.51 7.22
C GLY A 371 2.02 -29.36 6.44
N LEU A 372 2.83 -28.44 5.89
CA LEU A 372 2.36 -27.37 5.02
C LEU A 372 2.27 -27.85 3.57
N LYS A 373 1.11 -27.67 2.94
CA LYS A 373 0.86 -28.05 1.53
C LYS A 373 0.41 -26.82 0.73
N PRO A 374 0.68 -26.74 -0.59
CA PRO A 374 0.11 -25.69 -1.43
C PRO A 374 -1.41 -25.62 -1.31
N TRP A 375 -1.94 -24.41 -1.15
CA TRP A 375 -3.37 -24.19 -1.03
C TRP A 375 -4.06 -24.24 -2.40
N GLN A 376 -5.11 -25.06 -2.53
CA GLN A 376 -5.78 -25.35 -3.82
C GLN A 376 -7.31 -25.13 -3.78
N LYS A 377 -7.82 -24.36 -2.80
CA LYS A 377 -9.26 -24.19 -2.57
C LYS A 377 -9.81 -22.88 -3.16
N LEU A 378 -9.41 -22.59 -4.39
CA LEU A 378 -9.96 -21.49 -5.18
C LEU A 378 -10.72 -22.04 -6.38
N MET A 379 -11.99 -21.66 -6.51
CA MET A 379 -12.85 -22.01 -7.64
C MET A 379 -13.10 -20.75 -8.47
N GLU A 380 -12.81 -20.78 -9.77
CA GLU A 380 -13.09 -19.64 -10.65
C GLU A 380 -14.61 -19.44 -10.80
N VAL A 381 -15.06 -18.20 -10.66
CA VAL A 381 -16.44 -17.77 -10.88
C VAL A 381 -16.47 -16.98 -12.19
N GLU A 382 -17.27 -17.44 -13.16
CA GLU A 382 -17.38 -16.76 -14.45
C GLU A 382 -18.09 -15.41 -14.31
N THR A 383 -17.45 -14.35 -14.84
CA THR A 383 -17.95 -12.98 -14.76
C THR A 383 -18.13 -12.36 -16.16
N PRO A 384 -19.09 -11.43 -16.33
CA PRO A 384 -19.29 -10.71 -17.60
C PRO A 384 -18.11 -9.79 -17.96
N THR A 385 -17.25 -9.51 -16.98
CA THR A 385 -16.11 -8.62 -17.08
C THR A 385 -14.82 -9.30 -17.56
N ARG A 386 -14.84 -10.64 -17.73
CA ARG A 386 -13.71 -11.43 -18.22
C ARG A 386 -13.32 -10.98 -19.63
N GLY A 387 -12.07 -10.60 -19.82
CA GLY A 387 -11.53 -10.26 -21.14
C GLY A 387 -11.84 -8.86 -21.64
N ILE A 388 -12.30 -7.94 -20.78
CA ILE A 388 -12.35 -6.51 -21.11
C ILE A 388 -10.94 -6.01 -21.41
N LYS A 389 -10.65 -5.77 -22.70
CA LYS A 389 -9.36 -5.28 -23.22
C LYS A 389 -9.36 -3.77 -23.49
N ASP A 390 -10.48 -3.13 -23.22
CA ASP A 390 -10.76 -1.78 -23.66
C ASP A 390 -10.18 -0.79 -22.66
N ARG A 391 -9.07 -0.16 -23.03
CA ARG A 391 -8.61 1.02 -22.32
C ARG A 391 -9.55 2.13 -22.75
N ASN A 392 -10.05 2.99 -21.85
CA ASN A 392 -10.72 4.27 -22.16
C ASN A 392 -9.78 5.26 -22.89
N GLN A 393 -9.10 4.78 -23.93
CA GLN A 393 -8.10 5.39 -24.78
C GLN A 393 -8.51 5.27 -26.25
N LYS A 394 -9.81 5.00 -26.51
CA LYS A 394 -10.41 4.96 -27.85
C LYS A 394 -10.12 6.23 -28.66
N TRP A 395 -10.04 7.37 -27.97
CA TRP A 395 -9.59 8.65 -28.52
C TRP A 395 -8.19 8.64 -29.17
N ARG A 396 -7.39 7.58 -29.02
CA ARG A 396 -6.08 7.44 -29.66
C ARG A 396 -6.14 6.88 -31.09
N ARG A 397 -7.21 6.19 -31.46
CA ARG A 397 -7.35 5.57 -32.78
C ARG A 397 -8.33 6.41 -33.59
N GLU A 398 -7.90 6.88 -34.75
CA GLU A 398 -8.70 7.75 -35.63
C GLU A 398 -10.09 7.17 -35.90
N GLU A 399 -10.18 5.85 -36.10
CA GLU A 399 -11.43 5.10 -36.32
C GLU A 399 -12.36 5.03 -35.08
N GLU A 400 -11.84 5.25 -33.86
CA GLU A 400 -12.58 5.16 -32.60
C GLU A 400 -12.83 6.52 -31.92
N VAL A 401 -12.23 7.60 -32.43
CA VAL A 401 -12.37 8.96 -31.87
C VAL A 401 -13.80 9.45 -31.94
N GLU A 402 -14.48 9.29 -33.08
CA GLU A 402 -15.81 9.87 -33.27
C GLU A 402 -16.92 9.16 -32.45
N PRO A 403 -16.93 7.81 -32.34
CA PRO A 403 -17.79 7.13 -31.37
C PRO A 403 -17.50 7.55 -29.92
N TRP A 404 -16.22 7.73 -29.56
CA TRP A 404 -15.84 8.18 -28.22
C TRP A 404 -16.30 9.62 -27.95
N ARG A 405 -16.15 10.53 -28.92
CA ARG A 405 -16.60 11.93 -28.84
C ARG A 405 -18.10 12.01 -28.58
N ARG A 406 -18.90 11.25 -29.35
CA ARG A 406 -20.35 11.17 -29.15
C ARG A 406 -20.72 10.69 -27.75
N ALA A 407 -20.13 9.57 -27.31
CA ALA A 407 -20.36 9.08 -25.95
C ALA A 407 -19.98 10.11 -24.88
N MET A 408 -18.86 10.82 -25.02
CA MET A 408 -18.48 11.89 -24.07
C MET A 408 -19.47 13.05 -24.08
N SER A 409 -19.99 13.45 -25.25
CA SER A 409 -20.99 14.51 -25.36
C SER A 409 -22.31 14.11 -24.67
N ASP A 410 -22.74 12.86 -24.81
CA ASP A 410 -23.92 12.32 -24.11
C ASP A 410 -23.73 12.33 -22.58
N HIS A 411 -22.55 11.94 -22.11
CA HIS A 411 -22.21 12.01 -20.68
C HIS A 411 -22.11 13.45 -20.17
N ILE A 412 -21.55 14.39 -20.94
CA ILE A 412 -21.52 15.82 -20.58
C ILE A 412 -22.93 16.39 -20.53
N SER A 413 -23.79 15.99 -21.47
CA SER A 413 -25.21 16.34 -21.47
C SER A 413 -25.90 15.88 -20.19
N SER A 414 -25.63 14.66 -19.76
CA SER A 414 -26.20 14.07 -18.55
C SER A 414 -25.63 14.67 -17.25
N GLY A 415 -24.32 14.96 -17.21
CA GLY A 415 -23.63 15.38 -15.98
C GLY A 415 -23.55 16.90 -15.77
N TYR A 416 -23.56 17.69 -16.85
CA TYR A 416 -23.32 19.14 -16.83
C TYR A 416 -24.35 19.95 -17.63
N GLY A 417 -25.43 19.32 -18.11
CA GLY A 417 -26.49 20.03 -18.83
C GLY A 417 -26.10 20.46 -20.26
N GLY A 418 -25.20 19.71 -20.90
CA GLY A 418 -24.85 19.86 -22.32
C GLY A 418 -23.47 20.45 -22.55
N PHE A 419 -22.82 20.96 -21.51
CA PHE A 419 -21.61 21.76 -21.66
C PHE A 419 -20.73 21.75 -20.41
N HIS A 420 -19.41 21.60 -20.57
CA HIS A 420 -18.45 21.61 -19.46
C HIS A 420 -17.51 22.83 -19.51
N HIS A 421 -17.53 23.67 -18.48
CA HIS A 421 -16.80 24.94 -18.43
C HIS A 421 -15.62 24.89 -17.45
N VAL A 422 -14.39 24.96 -17.98
CA VAL A 422 -13.16 24.75 -17.20
C VAL A 422 -12.24 25.98 -17.26
N VAL A 423 -11.77 26.45 -16.11
CA VAL A 423 -10.66 27.42 -16.06
C VAL A 423 -9.32 26.70 -16.08
N LEU A 424 -8.44 27.10 -16.99
CA LEU A 424 -7.07 26.61 -17.11
C LEU A 424 -6.11 27.59 -16.42
N GLY A 425 -5.81 27.31 -15.16
CA GLY A 425 -4.80 28.06 -14.41
C GLY A 425 -3.40 27.62 -14.80
N TYR A 426 -2.47 28.54 -15.08
CA TYR A 426 -1.10 28.17 -15.46
C TYR A 426 -0.03 28.95 -14.72
N HIS A 427 1.05 28.25 -14.33
CA HIS A 427 2.30 28.91 -13.93
C HIS A 427 2.89 29.65 -15.11
N THR A 428 3.51 30.82 -14.91
CA THR A 428 4.03 31.69 -15.99
C THR A 428 4.97 30.96 -16.94
N SER A 429 5.80 30.04 -16.42
CA SER A 429 6.70 29.19 -17.22
C SER A 429 6.00 28.09 -18.04
N CYS A 430 4.69 27.90 -17.88
CA CYS A 430 3.92 26.81 -18.48
C CYS A 430 2.78 27.30 -19.41
N TYR A 431 2.83 28.55 -19.84
CA TYR A 431 1.79 29.14 -20.70
C TYR A 431 1.58 28.36 -22.00
N GLU A 432 2.66 27.96 -22.69
CA GLU A 432 2.56 27.21 -23.95
C GLU A 432 1.98 25.80 -23.74
N ASP A 433 2.28 25.15 -22.61
CA ASP A 433 1.65 23.87 -22.26
C ASP A 433 0.16 24.03 -21.95
N ALA A 434 -0.24 25.12 -21.28
CA ALA A 434 -1.64 25.41 -21.02
C ALA A 434 -2.42 25.70 -22.31
N LYS A 435 -1.82 26.39 -23.29
CA LYS A 435 -2.40 26.52 -24.64
C LYS A 435 -2.58 25.17 -25.32
N ARG A 436 -1.58 24.29 -25.25
CA ARG A 436 -1.68 22.93 -25.83
C ARG A 436 -2.84 22.15 -25.21
N VAL A 437 -3.05 22.27 -23.90
CA VAL A 437 -4.20 21.69 -23.21
C VAL A 437 -5.51 22.23 -23.76
N GLN A 438 -5.65 23.55 -23.86
CA GLN A 438 -6.84 24.20 -24.42
C GLN A 438 -7.14 23.69 -25.84
N ILE A 439 -6.16 23.72 -26.74
CA ILE A 439 -6.30 23.27 -28.12
C ILE A 439 -6.73 21.80 -28.15
N LYS A 440 -6.06 20.95 -27.37
CA LYS A 440 -6.35 19.51 -27.40
C LYS A 440 -7.75 19.17 -26.90
N LEU A 441 -8.21 19.84 -25.84
CA LEU A 441 -9.56 19.63 -25.34
C LEU A 441 -10.61 20.14 -26.33
N GLN A 442 -10.37 21.30 -26.95
CA GLN A 442 -11.26 21.85 -27.98
C GLN A 442 -11.33 20.92 -29.21
N GLU A 443 -10.20 20.39 -29.66
CA GLU A 443 -10.11 19.43 -30.76
C GLU A 443 -10.93 18.16 -30.48
N LEU A 444 -10.83 17.61 -29.26
CA LEU A 444 -11.47 16.36 -28.87
C LEU A 444 -12.97 16.49 -28.59
N LEU A 445 -13.40 17.60 -28.00
CA LEU A 445 -14.76 17.75 -27.45
C LEU A 445 -15.62 18.76 -28.20
N GLY A 446 -15.03 19.59 -29.07
CA GLY A 446 -15.74 20.61 -29.83
C GLY A 446 -16.55 21.53 -28.92
N ASP A 447 -17.81 21.74 -29.26
CA ASP A 447 -18.70 22.66 -28.55
C ASP A 447 -19.15 22.16 -27.17
N SER A 448 -18.82 20.92 -26.79
CA SER A 448 -19.14 20.38 -25.46
C SER A 448 -18.21 20.87 -24.34
N ILE A 449 -17.17 21.64 -24.66
CA ILE A 449 -16.26 22.22 -23.66
C ILE A 449 -15.98 23.71 -23.94
N GLN A 450 -15.85 24.49 -22.87
CA GLN A 450 -15.25 25.83 -22.92
C GLN A 450 -14.11 25.94 -21.93
N THR A 451 -13.03 26.56 -22.38
CA THR A 451 -11.83 26.75 -21.57
C THR A 451 -11.40 28.21 -21.54
N GLN A 452 -10.98 28.68 -20.36
CA GLN A 452 -10.44 30.03 -20.17
C GLN A 452 -9.05 29.96 -19.52
N LEU A 453 -8.04 30.49 -20.21
CA LEU A 453 -6.66 30.57 -19.68
C LEU A 453 -6.53 31.73 -18.70
N MET A 454 -5.91 31.47 -17.55
CA MET A 454 -5.59 32.49 -16.54
C MET A 454 -4.25 32.20 -15.83
N PRO A 455 -3.35 33.19 -15.68
CA PRO A 455 -2.09 32.98 -14.97
C PRO A 455 -2.34 32.81 -13.47
N ILE A 456 -1.66 31.85 -12.83
CA ILE A 456 -1.65 31.75 -11.37
C ILE A 456 -0.60 32.71 -10.77
N PRO A 457 -0.78 33.19 -9.53
CA PRO A 457 0.10 34.20 -8.94
C PRO A 457 1.44 33.59 -8.53
N GLU A 458 2.47 34.42 -8.39
CA GLU A 458 3.72 33.99 -7.76
C GLU A 458 3.48 33.58 -6.29
N GLY A 459 4.30 32.67 -5.78
CA GLY A 459 4.22 32.25 -4.39
C GLY A 459 3.10 31.26 -4.06
N VAL A 460 2.27 30.81 -5.02
CA VAL A 460 1.34 29.68 -4.79
C VAL A 460 2.01 28.32 -4.96
N HIS A 461 3.08 28.27 -5.75
CA HIS A 461 3.94 27.11 -5.95
C HIS A 461 5.42 27.49 -5.77
N GLY A 462 6.30 26.49 -5.81
CA GLY A 462 7.74 26.63 -5.64
C GLY A 462 8.28 25.88 -4.41
N PRO A 463 9.61 25.80 -4.28
CA PRO A 463 10.23 25.07 -3.20
C PRO A 463 9.98 25.75 -1.86
N ARG A 464 10.10 25.00 -0.77
CA ARG A 464 9.96 25.51 0.61
C ARG A 464 10.85 26.72 0.88
N ALA A 465 12.08 26.70 0.37
CA ALA A 465 13.06 27.76 0.56
C ALA A 465 12.66 29.10 -0.09
N ALA A 466 11.79 29.06 -1.11
CA ALA A 466 11.29 30.25 -1.79
C ALA A 466 10.09 30.91 -1.10
N LEU A 467 9.55 30.32 -0.02
CA LEU A 467 8.39 30.85 0.68
C LEU A 467 8.78 32.06 1.56
N PRO A 468 8.24 33.27 1.33
CA PRO A 468 8.50 34.44 2.17
C PRO A 468 8.01 34.20 3.61
N GLY A 469 8.81 34.55 4.62
CA GLY A 469 8.45 34.33 6.04
C GLY A 469 8.75 32.92 6.57
N SER A 470 9.78 32.25 6.04
CA SER A 470 10.18 30.86 6.28
C SER A 470 10.52 30.44 7.73
N SER A 471 10.29 31.29 8.73
CA SER A 471 10.50 30.95 10.15
C SER A 471 9.57 29.83 10.64
N THR A 472 8.42 29.62 9.98
CA THR A 472 7.50 28.52 10.29
C THR A 472 7.95 27.20 9.64
N ASN A 473 8.64 26.36 10.40
CA ASN A 473 8.99 24.99 9.97
C ASN A 473 7.77 24.05 9.84
N ARG A 474 6.59 24.43 10.35
CA ARG A 474 5.40 23.57 10.39
C ARG A 474 4.63 23.59 9.05
N PRO A 475 4.23 22.42 8.51
CA PRO A 475 3.48 22.34 7.24
C PRO A 475 2.20 23.17 7.18
N VAL A 476 1.45 23.27 8.29
CA VAL A 476 0.20 24.05 8.37
C VAL A 476 0.45 25.53 8.10
N GLY A 477 1.43 26.14 8.77
CA GLY A 477 1.76 27.56 8.55
C GLY A 477 2.23 27.84 7.12
N ARG A 478 2.97 26.91 6.50
CA ARG A 478 3.34 27.02 5.08
C ARG A 478 2.11 26.96 4.16
N ALA A 479 1.18 26.04 4.43
CA ALA A 479 -0.05 25.92 3.67
C ALA A 479 -0.92 27.19 3.77
N GLU A 480 -0.98 27.85 4.93
CA GLU A 480 -1.68 29.13 5.11
C GLU A 480 -1.08 30.25 4.26
N LEU A 481 0.25 30.40 4.26
CA LEU A 481 0.93 31.39 3.42
C LEU A 481 0.64 31.16 1.93
N ARG A 482 0.73 29.90 1.47
CA ARG A 482 0.39 29.52 0.09
C ARG A 482 -1.08 29.78 -0.24
N SER A 483 -1.99 29.47 0.68
CA SER A 483 -3.43 29.71 0.53
C SER A 483 -3.73 31.20 0.36
N ASN A 484 -3.02 32.07 1.08
CA ASN A 484 -3.17 33.52 0.95
C ASN A 484 -2.67 34.05 -0.40
N ALA A 485 -1.63 33.44 -0.97
CA ALA A 485 -1.09 33.83 -2.27
C ALA A 485 -2.06 33.58 -3.45
N TRP A 486 -3.07 32.73 -3.28
CA TRP A 486 -4.09 32.48 -4.32
C TRP A 486 -5.09 33.62 -4.53
N LYS A 487 -5.18 34.60 -3.62
CA LYS A 487 -6.19 35.68 -3.66
C LYS A 487 -6.32 36.37 -5.03
N PRO A 488 -5.23 36.81 -5.72
CA PRO A 488 -5.35 37.50 -7.00
C PRO A 488 -6.01 36.65 -8.09
N PHE A 489 -5.68 35.36 -8.16
CA PHE A 489 -6.29 34.44 -9.12
C PHE A 489 -7.78 34.21 -8.81
N LEU A 490 -8.14 34.07 -7.54
CA LEU A 490 -9.54 33.92 -7.14
C LEU A 490 -10.39 35.15 -7.54
N GLU A 491 -9.84 36.35 -7.39
CA GLU A 491 -10.49 37.59 -7.82
C GLU A 491 -10.64 37.66 -9.34
N GLN A 492 -9.61 37.26 -10.09
CA GLN A 492 -9.64 37.20 -11.55
C GLN A 492 -10.73 36.25 -12.04
N VAL A 493 -10.81 35.04 -11.47
CA VAL A 493 -11.87 34.08 -11.83
C VAL A 493 -13.24 34.63 -11.48
N ARG A 494 -13.42 35.25 -10.29
CA ARG A 494 -14.71 35.86 -9.92
C ARG A 494 -15.13 37.00 -10.85
N ARG A 495 -14.18 37.81 -11.35
CA ARG A 495 -14.47 38.83 -12.38
C ARG A 495 -14.98 38.16 -13.64
N TYR A 496 -14.25 37.16 -14.14
CA TYR A 496 -14.66 36.38 -15.30
C TYR A 496 -16.05 35.74 -15.16
N LEU A 497 -16.38 35.17 -13.99
CA LEU A 497 -17.70 34.60 -13.73
C LEU A 497 -18.82 35.65 -13.76
N ARG A 498 -18.57 36.86 -13.25
CA ARG A 498 -19.53 37.96 -13.34
C ARG A 498 -19.72 38.44 -14.76
N ASP A 499 -18.64 38.59 -15.51
CA ASP A 499 -18.66 39.12 -16.88
C ASP A 499 -19.27 38.13 -17.86
N SER A 500 -18.98 36.84 -17.71
CA SER A 500 -19.52 35.77 -18.56
C SER A 500 -20.94 35.34 -18.18
N GLN A 501 -21.40 35.66 -16.96
CA GLN A 501 -22.66 35.17 -16.36
C GLN A 501 -22.83 33.65 -16.42
N ARG A 502 -21.72 32.91 -16.50
CA ARG A 502 -21.73 31.44 -16.57
C ARG A 502 -20.96 30.86 -15.38
N PRO A 503 -21.50 29.83 -14.71
CA PRO A 503 -20.73 29.09 -13.72
C PRO A 503 -19.57 28.37 -14.42
N ILE A 504 -18.53 28.08 -13.65
CA ILE A 504 -17.49 27.13 -14.04
C ILE A 504 -17.72 25.84 -13.29
N ASP A 505 -17.29 24.74 -13.87
CA ASP A 505 -17.44 23.39 -13.33
C ASP A 505 -16.18 22.88 -12.65
N GLY A 506 -15.02 23.46 -12.98
CA GLY A 506 -13.74 23.03 -12.44
C GLY A 506 -12.57 23.93 -12.83
N VAL A 507 -11.45 23.71 -12.14
CA VAL A 507 -10.16 24.37 -12.44
C VAL A 507 -9.09 23.31 -12.70
N LEU A 508 -8.40 23.42 -13.83
CA LEU A 508 -7.22 22.60 -14.15
C LEU A 508 -5.96 23.46 -14.06
N ILE A 509 -5.05 23.10 -13.16
CA ILE A 509 -3.81 23.85 -12.90
C ILE A 509 -2.62 23.17 -13.61
N VAL A 510 -1.95 23.91 -14.49
CA VAL A 510 -0.70 23.50 -15.15
C VAL A 510 0.48 24.14 -14.43
N ALA A 511 1.24 23.34 -13.68
CA ALA A 511 2.36 23.82 -12.88
C ALA A 511 3.52 22.81 -12.86
N PRO A 512 4.79 23.28 -12.86
CA PRO A 512 5.94 22.40 -12.83
C PRO A 512 6.12 21.75 -11.45
N GLU A 513 6.84 20.63 -11.44
CA GLU A 513 7.25 19.92 -10.22
C GLU A 513 8.60 20.42 -9.69
N TRP A 514 9.42 20.98 -10.59
CA TRP A 514 10.76 21.45 -10.29
C TRP A 514 10.87 22.92 -10.68
N TYR A 515 11.48 23.71 -9.81
CA TYR A 515 11.64 25.16 -9.96
C TYR A 515 13.11 25.52 -9.81
N GLU A 516 13.55 26.54 -10.53
CA GLU A 516 14.86 27.13 -10.30
C GLU A 516 14.84 28.00 -9.05
N HIS A 517 15.74 27.73 -8.11
CA HIS A 517 15.89 28.51 -6.90
C HIS A 517 17.38 28.61 -6.54
N GLN A 518 17.90 29.84 -6.52
CA GLN A 518 19.32 30.12 -6.24
C GLN A 518 20.29 29.33 -7.16
N GLY A 519 19.97 29.27 -8.46
CA GLY A 519 20.76 28.56 -9.47
C GLY A 519 20.74 27.03 -9.36
N ARG A 520 19.82 26.46 -8.56
CA ARG A 520 19.63 25.01 -8.41
C ARG A 520 18.19 24.61 -8.71
N SER A 521 18.02 23.43 -9.29
CA SER A 521 16.69 22.81 -9.43
C SER A 521 16.22 22.31 -8.07
N ALA A 522 15.05 22.76 -7.62
CA ALA A 522 14.45 22.41 -6.35
C ALA A 522 13.00 21.93 -6.55
N HIS A 523 12.62 20.89 -5.80
CA HIS A 523 11.29 20.29 -5.89
C HIS A 523 10.22 21.20 -5.27
N ASP A 524 9.01 21.17 -5.82
CA ASP A 524 7.82 21.85 -5.28
C ASP A 524 7.55 21.42 -3.83
N ASP A 525 7.13 22.34 -2.95
CA ASP A 525 6.75 21.96 -1.58
C ASP A 525 5.50 21.06 -1.61
N LEU A 526 5.55 19.94 -0.88
CA LEU A 526 4.46 18.94 -0.85
C LEU A 526 3.11 19.53 -0.40
N VAL A 527 3.12 20.65 0.33
CA VAL A 527 1.88 21.32 0.77
C VAL A 527 1.18 22.08 -0.36
N ASN A 528 1.87 22.47 -1.43
CA ASN A 528 1.39 23.45 -2.41
C ASN A 528 0.15 22.97 -3.16
N LYS A 529 0.19 21.76 -3.74
CA LYS A 529 -0.96 21.19 -4.46
C LYS A 529 -2.20 21.08 -3.58
N ARG A 530 -2.03 20.61 -2.34
CA ARG A 530 -3.14 20.45 -1.39
C ARG A 530 -3.72 21.80 -0.95
N ALA A 531 -2.85 22.75 -0.61
CA ALA A 531 -3.27 24.11 -0.26
C ALA A 531 -4.03 24.77 -1.42
N GLY A 532 -3.57 24.57 -2.67
CA GLY A 532 -4.26 25.05 -3.86
C GLY A 532 -5.64 24.42 -4.05
N ARG A 533 -5.74 23.08 -4.00
CA ARG A 533 -7.04 22.37 -4.11
C ARG A 533 -8.05 22.87 -3.08
N ILE A 534 -7.65 22.91 -1.81
CA ILE A 534 -8.53 23.33 -0.72
C ILE A 534 -8.92 24.79 -0.86
N THR A 535 -7.95 25.66 -1.15
CA THR A 535 -8.21 27.10 -1.26
C THR A 535 -9.16 27.42 -2.41
N ILE A 536 -8.88 26.89 -3.60
CA ILE A 536 -9.71 27.13 -4.78
C ILE A 536 -11.10 26.51 -4.58
N ALA A 537 -11.21 25.26 -4.14
CA ALA A 537 -12.51 24.62 -3.93
C ALA A 537 -13.36 25.35 -2.87
N ARG A 538 -12.76 25.76 -1.76
CA ARG A 538 -13.45 26.55 -0.73
C ARG A 538 -13.93 27.90 -1.25
N GLN A 539 -13.15 28.58 -2.08
CA GLN A 539 -13.37 29.98 -2.46
C GLN A 539 -14.17 30.15 -3.76
N LEU A 540 -14.08 29.21 -4.68
CA LEU A 540 -14.80 29.20 -5.96
C LEU A 540 -15.91 28.14 -6.01
N ARG A 541 -15.99 27.25 -5.01
CA ARG A 541 -16.98 26.16 -4.93
C ARG A 541 -16.92 25.16 -6.09
N VAL A 542 -15.71 24.90 -6.59
CA VAL A 542 -15.49 23.96 -7.70
C VAL A 542 -14.31 23.02 -7.45
N PRO A 543 -14.32 21.81 -8.03
CA PRO A 543 -13.19 20.89 -7.98
C PRO A 543 -11.96 21.43 -8.74
N VAL A 544 -10.81 20.80 -8.46
CA VAL A 544 -9.49 21.26 -8.90
C VAL A 544 -8.61 20.06 -9.21
N GLN A 545 -8.04 20.05 -10.42
CA GLN A 545 -7.07 19.04 -10.83
C GLN A 545 -5.75 19.67 -11.26
N TYR A 546 -4.67 18.89 -11.18
CA TYR A 546 -3.33 19.32 -11.54
C TYR A 546 -2.80 18.53 -12.73
N LEU A 547 -2.07 19.23 -13.61
CA LEU A 547 -1.38 18.66 -14.75
C LEU A 547 0.08 19.11 -14.74
N ARG A 548 0.99 18.15 -14.93
CA ARG A 548 2.43 18.46 -15.07
C ARG A 548 2.73 18.85 -16.54
N PRO A 549 3.59 19.87 -16.77
CA PRO A 549 3.99 20.32 -18.11
C PRO A 549 4.70 19.23 -18.92
N VAL A 550 5.03 19.53 -20.19
CA VAL A 550 5.83 18.63 -21.03
C VAL A 550 7.21 18.44 -20.37
N ARG A 551 7.72 17.20 -20.36
CA ARG A 551 9.05 16.92 -19.81
C ARG A 551 10.13 17.28 -20.84
N GLU A 552 10.93 18.31 -20.56
CA GLU A 552 12.11 18.63 -21.36
C GLU A 552 13.13 17.46 -21.32
N GLY A 553 13.68 17.08 -22.47
CA GLY A 553 14.66 15.99 -22.59
C GLY A 553 14.11 14.56 -22.58
N ALA A 554 12.79 14.36 -22.54
CA ALA A 554 12.18 13.03 -22.62
C ALA A 554 12.10 12.50 -24.07
N LEU A 555 12.32 11.19 -24.23
CA LEU A 555 12.27 10.31 -25.42
C LEU A 555 11.28 10.73 -26.54
N ARG A 556 11.46 10.16 -27.75
CA ARG A 556 10.66 10.31 -29.01
C ARG A 556 9.11 10.42 -28.91
N ASN A 557 8.50 10.27 -27.73
CA ASN A 557 7.05 10.27 -27.46
C ASN A 557 6.57 11.28 -26.40
N ALA A 558 7.36 12.30 -26.01
CA ALA A 558 7.02 13.24 -24.93
C ALA A 558 5.66 13.96 -25.12
N GLU A 559 5.33 14.31 -26.36
CA GLU A 559 4.06 14.94 -26.71
C GLU A 559 2.85 13.99 -26.57
N SER A 560 3.01 12.74 -27.00
CA SER A 560 1.98 11.71 -26.83
C SER A 560 1.69 11.43 -25.36
N ASP A 561 2.73 11.39 -24.52
CA ASP A 561 2.62 11.26 -23.07
C ASP A 561 1.88 12.45 -22.44
N PHE A 562 2.25 13.67 -22.83
CA PHE A 562 1.57 14.88 -22.36
C PHE A 562 0.08 14.90 -22.73
N ASN A 563 -0.25 14.61 -24.00
CA ASN A 563 -1.65 14.49 -24.44
C ASN A 563 -2.42 13.44 -23.63
N HIS A 564 -1.77 12.35 -23.23
CA HIS A 564 -2.38 11.35 -22.37
C HIS A 564 -2.72 11.88 -20.99
N ARG A 565 -1.76 12.56 -20.36
CA ARG A 565 -1.98 13.20 -19.06
C ARG A 565 -3.03 14.29 -19.12
N THR A 566 -3.13 15.04 -20.24
CA THR A 566 -4.16 16.05 -20.45
C THR A 566 -5.55 15.45 -20.42
N VAL A 567 -5.81 14.42 -21.23
CA VAL A 567 -7.14 13.77 -21.27
C VAL A 567 -7.44 13.09 -19.94
N ALA A 568 -6.47 12.43 -19.31
CA ALA A 568 -6.65 11.82 -17.99
C ALA A 568 -6.98 12.86 -16.91
N ALA A 569 -6.27 13.98 -16.87
CA ALA A 569 -6.53 15.06 -15.91
C ALA A 569 -7.91 15.70 -16.13
N TRP A 570 -8.33 15.87 -17.38
CA TRP A 570 -9.69 16.33 -17.69
C TRP A 570 -10.76 15.31 -17.26
N LEU A 571 -10.57 14.03 -17.59
CA LEU A 571 -11.51 12.97 -17.18
C LEU A 571 -11.62 12.87 -15.65
N ASP A 572 -10.50 13.01 -14.92
CA ASP A 572 -10.51 13.07 -13.46
C ASP A 572 -11.29 14.29 -12.96
N LEU A 573 -10.97 15.48 -13.48
CA LEU A 573 -11.68 16.71 -13.10
C LEU A 573 -13.19 16.58 -13.36
N THR A 574 -13.57 15.94 -14.45
CA THR A 574 -14.96 15.80 -14.90
C THR A 574 -15.67 14.68 -14.11
N TRP A 575 -15.29 13.42 -14.32
CA TRP A 575 -16.07 12.27 -13.84
C TRP A 575 -15.70 11.81 -12.43
N LYS A 576 -14.42 11.90 -12.06
CA LYS A 576 -13.96 11.47 -10.73
C LYS A 576 -14.56 12.39 -9.66
N THR A 577 -14.57 13.70 -9.90
CA THR A 577 -15.09 14.69 -8.93
C THR A 577 -16.62 14.79 -8.92
N LEU A 578 -17.29 14.45 -10.03
CA LEU A 578 -18.74 14.33 -10.09
C LEU A 578 -19.23 13.07 -9.35
N GLY A 579 -18.38 12.07 -9.15
CA GLY A 579 -18.79 10.77 -8.61
C GLY A 579 -19.61 9.98 -9.62
N TYR A 580 -19.23 10.05 -10.91
CA TYR A 580 -20.02 9.49 -12.01
C TYR A 580 -19.44 8.15 -12.52
N VAL A 581 -20.34 7.21 -12.83
CA VAL A 581 -20.03 5.92 -13.47
C VAL A 581 -20.80 5.77 -14.78
N ASP A 582 -20.29 4.93 -15.67
CA ASP A 582 -20.93 4.61 -16.96
C ASP A 582 -22.25 3.86 -16.73
N THR A 583 -23.37 4.58 -16.89
CA THR A 583 -24.72 4.10 -16.68
C THR A 583 -25.12 3.01 -17.67
N HIS A 584 -24.74 3.15 -18.94
CA HIS A 584 -25.09 2.15 -19.96
C HIS A 584 -24.42 0.82 -19.66
N LYS A 585 -23.12 0.85 -19.34
CA LYS A 585 -22.37 -0.34 -18.96
C LYS A 585 -22.90 -0.95 -17.66
N LEU A 586 -23.22 -0.13 -16.67
CA LEU A 586 -23.79 -0.57 -15.39
C LEU A 586 -25.13 -1.29 -15.57
N GLN A 587 -26.05 -0.70 -16.35
CA GLN A 587 -27.36 -1.29 -16.64
C GLN A 587 -27.25 -2.56 -17.47
N GLN A 588 -26.30 -2.64 -18.40
CA GLN A 588 -26.03 -3.87 -19.14
C GLN A 588 -25.58 -4.99 -18.20
N ILE A 589 -24.59 -4.72 -17.35
CA ILE A 589 -24.08 -5.69 -16.38
C ILE A 589 -25.15 -6.17 -15.40
N ALA A 590 -26.01 -5.25 -14.92
CA ALA A 590 -27.13 -5.61 -14.07
C ALA A 590 -28.05 -6.63 -14.77
N ARG A 591 -28.39 -6.40 -16.04
CA ARG A 591 -29.20 -7.34 -16.83
C ARG A 591 -28.47 -8.67 -17.07
N ASP A 592 -27.19 -8.63 -17.44
CA ASP A 592 -26.40 -9.84 -17.71
C ASP A 592 -26.29 -10.77 -16.48
N ILE A 593 -26.33 -10.21 -15.26
CA ILE A 593 -26.23 -10.99 -14.01
C ILE A 593 -27.61 -11.45 -13.51
N TYR A 594 -28.63 -10.58 -13.59
CA TYR A 594 -29.92 -10.80 -12.91
C TYR A 594 -31.07 -11.22 -13.85
N ASP A 595 -31.01 -10.94 -15.16
CA ASP A 595 -32.07 -11.29 -16.13
C ASP A 595 -31.86 -12.68 -16.76
N THR A 596 -31.01 -13.53 -16.17
CA THR A 596 -30.78 -14.90 -16.65
C THR A 596 -31.97 -15.77 -16.25
N GLY A 597 -32.90 -16.00 -17.19
CA GLY A 597 -34.24 -16.56 -16.99
C GLY A 597 -34.36 -18.00 -16.43
N SER A 598 -33.54 -18.41 -15.46
CA SER A 598 -33.49 -19.76 -14.90
C SER A 598 -33.71 -19.85 -13.39
N SER A 599 -33.87 -18.74 -12.65
CA SER A 599 -34.13 -18.85 -11.20
C SER A 599 -34.62 -17.54 -10.58
N GLY A 600 -35.93 -17.48 -10.27
CA GLY A 600 -36.52 -16.44 -9.43
C GLY A 600 -36.56 -15.04 -10.04
N ASN A 601 -37.52 -14.22 -9.58
CA ASN A 601 -37.63 -12.82 -9.94
C ASN A 601 -36.58 -11.98 -9.15
N THR A 602 -35.30 -12.36 -9.21
CA THR A 602 -34.23 -11.76 -8.40
C THR A 602 -33.86 -10.40 -8.97
N GLN A 603 -34.24 -9.33 -8.27
CA GLN A 603 -34.03 -7.96 -8.74
C GLN A 603 -32.61 -7.48 -8.45
N ALA A 604 -32.00 -6.81 -9.42
CA ALA A 604 -30.71 -6.15 -9.23
C ALA A 604 -30.79 -5.05 -8.16
N PRO A 605 -29.66 -4.71 -7.50
CA PRO A 605 -29.62 -3.54 -6.62
C PRO A 605 -30.04 -2.26 -7.34
N ASP A 606 -30.86 -1.43 -6.71
CA ASP A 606 -31.29 -0.12 -7.22
C ASP A 606 -30.38 1.02 -6.72
N ARG A 607 -29.79 0.83 -5.53
CA ARG A 607 -28.83 1.76 -4.92
C ARG A 607 -27.73 1.01 -4.19
N VAL A 608 -26.54 1.63 -4.12
CA VAL A 608 -25.37 1.08 -3.42
C VAL A 608 -24.83 2.10 -2.43
N LEU A 609 -24.74 1.74 -1.16
CA LEU A 609 -24.13 2.55 -0.10
C LEU A 609 -22.73 2.02 0.23
N ALA A 610 -21.70 2.85 0.13
CA ALA A 610 -20.35 2.54 0.60
C ALA A 610 -20.04 3.26 1.91
N LEU A 611 -19.47 2.54 2.88
CA LEU A 611 -19.03 3.07 4.17
C LEU A 611 -17.52 3.00 4.32
N SER A 612 -16.91 4.08 4.83
CA SER A 612 -15.47 4.15 5.06
C SER A 612 -15.10 5.21 6.10
N ILE A 613 -13.79 5.36 6.35
CA ILE A 613 -13.19 6.40 7.18
C ILE A 613 -12.07 7.09 6.40
N LEU A 614 -12.19 8.40 6.24
CA LEU A 614 -11.17 9.22 5.61
C LEU A 614 -10.11 9.62 6.64
N ARG A 615 -8.85 9.30 6.33
CA ARG A 615 -7.64 9.73 7.03
C ARG A 615 -6.45 9.63 6.08
N GLN A 616 -5.46 10.49 6.28
CA GLN A 616 -4.29 10.58 5.39
C GLN A 616 -3.15 9.62 5.77
N ASN A 617 -2.88 9.42 7.07
CA ASN A 617 -1.87 8.46 7.51
C ASN A 617 -2.41 7.02 7.38
N ARG A 618 -1.73 6.21 6.55
CA ARG A 618 -1.99 4.77 6.41
C ARG A 618 -1.38 3.95 7.55
N THR A 619 -0.30 4.43 8.16
CA THR A 619 0.32 3.78 9.29
C THR A 619 -0.46 4.08 10.57
N PHE A 620 -1.11 3.06 11.15
CA PHE A 620 -1.80 3.10 12.45
C PHE A 620 -0.90 3.53 13.65
N ARG A 621 0.35 3.94 13.39
CA ARG A 621 1.45 4.05 14.37
C ARG A 621 1.91 5.49 14.65
N ARG A 622 1.52 6.49 13.85
CA ARG A 622 1.96 7.89 14.05
C ARG A 622 0.82 8.80 14.50
N ALA A 623 1.12 9.69 15.45
CA ALA A 623 0.22 10.63 16.11
C ALA A 623 -0.20 11.85 15.25
N ASN A 624 0.15 11.87 13.96
CA ASN A 624 -0.24 12.95 13.03
C ASN A 624 -1.67 12.71 12.52
N GLN A 625 -2.63 12.64 13.44
CA GLN A 625 -4.06 12.47 13.15
C GLN A 625 -4.76 13.82 13.33
N SER A 626 -4.73 14.69 12.31
CA SER A 626 -5.56 15.91 12.34
C SER A 626 -6.97 15.65 11.83
N SER A 627 -7.18 14.75 10.86
CA SER A 627 -8.52 14.38 10.39
C SER A 627 -8.85 12.89 10.59
N PHE A 628 -10.09 12.63 11.01
CA PHE A 628 -10.71 11.32 11.14
C PHE A 628 -12.21 11.48 10.80
N VAL A 629 -12.61 11.05 9.59
CA VAL A 629 -13.93 11.39 9.04
C VAL A 629 -14.69 10.13 8.64
N PRO A 630 -15.66 9.66 9.44
CA PRO A 630 -16.62 8.66 8.99
C PRO A 630 -17.42 9.20 7.79
N VAL A 631 -17.48 8.42 6.71
CA VAL A 631 -18.11 8.84 5.45
C VAL A 631 -19.01 7.75 4.88
N ALA A 632 -20.06 8.19 4.21
CA ALA A 632 -20.94 7.35 3.43
C ALA A 632 -21.11 7.94 2.03
N ILE A 633 -21.00 7.09 1.01
CA ILE A 633 -21.19 7.48 -0.39
C ILE A 633 -22.24 6.56 -1.01
N GLU A 634 -23.32 7.13 -1.52
CA GLU A 634 -24.44 6.41 -2.14
C GLU A 634 -24.36 6.56 -3.66
N LEU A 635 -24.45 5.46 -4.40
CA LEU A 635 -24.57 5.41 -5.85
C LEU A 635 -26.01 5.07 -6.22
N ASP A 636 -26.61 5.89 -7.08
CA ASP A 636 -27.86 5.59 -7.75
C ASP A 636 -27.57 4.78 -9.03
N ILE A 637 -28.08 3.55 -9.13
CA ILE A 637 -27.79 2.65 -10.26
C ILE A 637 -28.44 3.15 -11.56
N LEU A 638 -29.58 3.83 -11.47
CA LEU A 638 -30.27 4.35 -12.65
C LEU A 638 -29.49 5.52 -13.26
N ASN A 639 -29.04 6.43 -12.41
CA ASN A 639 -28.44 7.71 -12.83
C ASN A 639 -26.90 7.66 -12.91
N GLY A 640 -26.26 6.67 -12.29
CA GLY A 640 -24.81 6.54 -12.25
C GLY A 640 -24.11 7.65 -11.46
N THR A 641 -24.84 8.41 -10.67
CA THR A 641 -24.32 9.53 -9.87
C THR A 641 -24.18 9.15 -8.41
N CYS A 642 -23.15 9.70 -7.77
CA CYS A 642 -22.92 9.52 -6.35
C CYS A 642 -23.33 10.72 -5.52
N LEU A 643 -23.82 10.44 -4.32
CA LEU A 643 -24.07 11.41 -3.26
C LEU A 643 -23.22 11.03 -2.05
N ALA A 644 -22.71 12.00 -1.32
CA ALA A 644 -21.86 11.79 -0.15
C ALA A 644 -22.37 12.56 1.07
N ARG A 645 -22.11 12.00 2.25
CA ARG A 645 -22.29 12.62 3.56
C ARG A 645 -21.25 12.09 4.53
N PHE A 646 -20.97 12.85 5.59
CA PHE A 646 -19.97 12.48 6.58
C PHE A 646 -20.36 12.96 7.97
N ALA A 647 -19.66 12.46 8.97
CA ALA A 647 -19.79 12.90 10.35
C ALA A 647 -18.66 13.86 10.74
N ARG A 648 -18.99 14.86 11.56
CA ARG A 648 -18.04 15.77 12.21
C ARG A 648 -18.45 16.07 13.65
N ASP A 649 -17.50 16.45 14.50
CA ASP A 649 -17.77 16.85 15.88
C ASP A 649 -18.67 18.10 15.94
N LYS A 650 -19.63 18.10 16.87
CA LYS A 650 -20.42 19.27 17.26
C LYS A 650 -19.66 20.11 18.27
N ALA A 651 -19.87 21.43 18.24
CA ALA A 651 -19.31 22.34 19.25
C ALA A 651 -19.76 21.99 20.69
N GLU A 652 -20.98 21.48 20.84
CA GLU A 652 -21.59 21.11 22.12
C GLU A 652 -21.31 19.65 22.54
N GLY A 653 -20.53 18.90 21.76
CA GLY A 653 -20.26 17.48 21.97
C GLY A 653 -21.13 16.53 21.13
N GLY A 654 -20.63 15.31 20.92
CA GLY A 654 -21.21 14.36 19.97
C GLY A 654 -20.89 14.70 18.51
N ILE A 655 -21.63 14.10 17.57
CA ILE A 655 -21.43 14.33 16.14
C ILE A 655 -22.64 14.95 15.44
N GLU A 656 -22.36 15.67 14.37
CA GLU A 656 -23.29 16.13 13.35
C GLU A 656 -23.08 15.27 12.09
N ILE A 657 -24.17 14.71 11.57
CA ILE A 657 -24.20 14.03 10.28
C ILE A 657 -24.63 15.05 9.23
N THR A 658 -23.78 15.30 8.23
CA THR A 658 -24.12 16.26 7.19
C THR A 658 -25.27 15.75 6.32
N PRO A 659 -26.09 16.64 5.72
CA PRO A 659 -27.04 16.25 4.69
C PRO A 659 -26.35 15.52 3.53
N GLN A 660 -27.11 14.69 2.83
CA GLN A 660 -26.64 14.03 1.61
C GLN A 660 -26.48 15.05 0.48
N LYS A 661 -25.29 15.12 -0.11
CA LYS A 661 -24.93 16.11 -1.14
C LYS A 661 -24.29 15.47 -2.35
N ALA A 662 -24.36 16.12 -3.51
CA ALA A 662 -23.57 15.70 -4.67
C ALA A 662 -22.07 15.71 -4.32
N VAL A 663 -21.28 14.79 -4.89
CA VAL A 663 -19.84 14.69 -4.58
C VAL A 663 -19.09 16.02 -4.72
N PRO A 664 -19.32 16.85 -5.77
CA PRO A 664 -18.69 18.17 -5.85
C PRO A 664 -19.01 19.10 -4.67
N GLN A 665 -20.25 19.07 -4.17
CA GLN A 665 -20.67 19.87 -3.02
C GLN A 665 -20.07 19.34 -1.71
N ALA A 666 -19.97 18.01 -1.57
CA ALA A 666 -19.30 17.38 -0.43
C ALA A 666 -17.80 17.72 -0.40
N ILE A 667 -17.13 17.74 -1.55
CA ILE A 667 -15.73 18.20 -1.69
C ILE A 667 -15.58 19.64 -1.15
N VAL A 668 -16.47 20.54 -1.57
CA VAL A 668 -16.44 21.95 -1.15
C VAL A 668 -16.65 22.07 0.36
N GLU A 669 -17.56 21.29 0.94
CA GLU A 669 -17.81 21.30 2.38
C GLU A 669 -16.62 20.76 3.18
N ILE A 670 -16.00 19.67 2.73
CA ILE A 670 -14.78 19.13 3.35
C ILE A 670 -13.64 20.16 3.29
N ALA A 671 -13.42 20.77 2.12
CA ALA A 671 -12.39 21.81 1.95
C ALA A 671 -12.66 23.05 2.83
N ALA A 672 -13.93 23.36 3.12
CA ALA A 672 -14.31 24.48 3.96
C ALA A 672 -14.22 24.21 5.48
N SER A 673 -14.28 22.93 5.89
CA SER A 673 -14.42 22.54 7.30
C SER A 673 -13.10 22.56 8.10
N GLY A 674 -11.94 22.71 7.44
CA GLY A 674 -10.64 22.55 8.11
C GLY A 674 -10.36 21.08 8.48
N PRO A 675 -9.53 20.80 9.50
CA PRO A 675 -9.37 19.45 10.04
C PRO A 675 -10.70 18.94 10.64
N ILE A 676 -11.17 17.78 10.20
CA ILE A 676 -12.45 17.20 10.63
C ILE A 676 -12.18 15.99 11.52
N THR A 677 -12.75 15.98 12.73
CA THR A 677 -12.70 14.85 13.66
C THR A 677 -14.11 14.35 13.98
N ALA A 678 -14.20 13.11 14.47
CA ALA A 678 -15.41 12.49 15.00
C ALA A 678 -15.09 11.80 16.34
N GLY A 679 -14.55 12.57 17.30
CA GLY A 679 -14.12 12.10 18.61
C GLY A 679 -12.63 12.34 18.90
N ALA A 680 -12.33 12.66 20.15
CA ALA A 680 -11.00 13.03 20.61
C ALA A 680 -10.08 11.81 20.81
N ASP A 681 -10.64 10.67 21.20
CA ASP A 681 -9.90 9.44 21.47
C ASP A 681 -10.47 8.23 20.70
N GLN A 682 -9.80 7.08 20.82
CA GLN A 682 -10.19 5.87 20.10
C GLN A 682 -11.58 5.34 20.50
N ARG A 683 -11.99 5.53 21.77
CA ARG A 683 -13.28 5.06 22.27
C ARG A 683 -14.40 5.92 21.69
N GLN A 684 -14.29 7.24 21.79
CA GLN A 684 -15.26 8.17 21.21
C GLN A 684 -15.34 8.01 19.70
N ARG A 685 -14.20 7.88 19.00
CA ARG A 685 -14.19 7.58 17.56
C ARG A 685 -14.90 6.28 17.23
N SER A 686 -14.74 5.25 18.06
CA SER A 686 -15.45 3.99 17.91
C SER A 686 -16.97 4.18 18.07
N GLU A 687 -17.39 4.77 19.18
CA GLU A 687 -18.81 4.98 19.51
C GLU A 687 -19.50 5.86 18.45
N ASN A 688 -18.90 7.00 18.10
CA ASN A 688 -19.43 7.96 17.12
C ASN A 688 -19.46 7.39 15.70
N SER A 689 -18.42 6.69 15.26
CA SER A 689 -18.42 6.10 13.91
C SER A 689 -19.47 5.01 13.78
N GLN A 690 -19.62 4.17 14.80
CA GLN A 690 -20.65 3.13 14.79
C GLN A 690 -22.06 3.73 14.81
N PHE A 691 -22.29 4.80 15.59
CA PHE A 691 -23.57 5.53 15.56
C PHE A 691 -23.88 6.04 14.14
N PHE A 692 -22.91 6.72 13.52
CA PHE A 692 -23.03 7.18 12.13
C PHE A 692 -23.32 6.04 11.15
N PHE A 693 -22.61 4.91 11.25
CA PHE A 693 -22.83 3.77 10.36
C PHE A 693 -24.23 3.17 10.53
N TYR A 694 -24.68 2.96 11.76
CA TYR A 694 -26.01 2.41 12.03
C TYR A 694 -27.11 3.32 11.48
N ASP A 695 -27.07 4.62 11.81
CA ASP A 695 -28.09 5.60 11.42
C ASP A 695 -28.18 5.73 9.89
N VAL A 696 -27.04 5.83 9.21
CA VAL A 696 -26.99 5.97 7.75
C VAL A 696 -27.46 4.70 7.04
N ILE A 697 -27.11 3.50 7.52
CA ILE A 697 -27.61 2.25 6.92
C ILE A 697 -29.12 2.14 7.11
N ALA A 698 -29.63 2.44 8.31
CA ALA A 698 -31.05 2.37 8.61
C ALA A 698 -31.87 3.31 7.70
N GLU A 699 -31.46 4.57 7.58
CA GLU A 699 -32.11 5.55 6.69
C GLU A 699 -32.00 5.11 5.21
N PHE A 700 -30.86 4.59 4.78
CA PHE A 700 -30.66 4.11 3.42
C PHE A 700 -31.60 2.94 3.07
N CYS A 701 -31.74 1.96 3.97
CA CYS A 701 -32.60 0.80 3.75
C CYS A 701 -34.09 1.14 3.76
N GLN A 702 -34.50 2.27 4.36
CA GLN A 702 -35.88 2.76 4.28
C GLN A 702 -36.20 3.39 2.91
N ARG A 703 -35.19 3.97 2.23
CA ARG A 703 -35.36 4.66 0.95
C ARG A 703 -35.13 3.77 -0.28
N ALA A 704 -34.21 2.81 -0.18
CA ALA A 704 -33.87 1.91 -1.29
C ALA A 704 -34.79 0.69 -1.33
N SER A 705 -35.21 0.29 -2.54
CA SER A 705 -36.05 -0.90 -2.72
C SER A 705 -35.22 -2.19 -2.67
N HIS A 706 -34.00 -2.15 -3.21
CA HIS A 706 -33.07 -3.27 -3.29
C HIS A 706 -31.68 -2.85 -2.80
N PRO A 707 -31.54 -2.51 -1.50
CA PRO A 707 -30.32 -1.94 -0.96
C PRO A 707 -29.12 -2.89 -1.04
N LEU A 708 -27.98 -2.37 -1.47
CA LEU A 708 -26.66 -2.97 -1.31
C LEU A 708 -25.75 -2.07 -0.46
N VAL A 709 -25.21 -2.61 0.63
CA VAL A 709 -24.24 -1.93 1.50
C VAL A 709 -22.86 -2.58 1.32
N ILE A 710 -21.86 -1.76 1.00
CA ILE A 710 -20.45 -2.13 0.85
C ILE A 710 -19.65 -1.47 1.97
N ILE A 711 -18.85 -2.24 2.71
CA ILE A 711 -18.11 -1.72 3.87
C ILE A 711 -16.61 -1.91 3.67
N ASP A 712 -15.83 -0.82 3.72
CA ASP A 712 -14.37 -0.90 3.74
C ASP A 712 -13.86 -1.36 5.10
N ALA A 713 -13.65 -2.67 5.24
CA ALA A 713 -13.15 -3.22 6.49
C ALA A 713 -11.69 -2.83 6.78
N VAL A 714 -10.89 -2.42 5.78
CA VAL A 714 -9.52 -1.95 6.03
C VAL A 714 -9.55 -0.64 6.81
N ALA A 715 -10.47 0.25 6.45
CA ALA A 715 -10.67 1.53 7.13
C ALA A 715 -11.47 1.40 8.44
N CYS A 716 -12.53 0.59 8.44
CA CYS A 716 -13.52 0.58 9.52
C CYS A 716 -13.24 -0.41 10.67
N ARG A 717 -12.46 -1.49 10.47
CA ARG A 717 -12.28 -2.55 11.50
C ARG A 717 -11.73 -2.06 12.85
N GLY A 718 -11.01 -0.94 12.85
CA GLY A 718 -10.48 -0.34 14.09
C GLY A 718 -11.52 0.36 14.97
N VAL A 719 -12.66 0.74 14.40
CA VAL A 719 -13.79 1.36 15.13
C VAL A 719 -15.05 0.51 15.12
N TRP A 720 -15.11 -0.52 14.27
CA TRP A 720 -16.21 -1.46 14.22
C TRP A 720 -15.66 -2.90 14.24
N PRO A 721 -15.38 -3.45 15.44
CA PRO A 721 -14.69 -4.74 15.60
C PRO A 721 -15.43 -5.95 15.01
N TRP A 722 -16.75 -5.86 14.81
CA TRP A 722 -17.55 -6.90 14.15
C TRP A 722 -17.06 -7.20 12.72
N LEU A 723 -16.43 -6.23 12.04
CA LEU A 723 -15.86 -6.42 10.69
C LEU A 723 -14.61 -7.32 10.65
N THR A 724 -14.05 -7.69 11.80
CA THR A 724 -12.92 -8.63 11.86
C THR A 724 -13.39 -10.06 11.60
N ASP A 725 -12.52 -10.90 11.03
CA ASP A 725 -12.89 -12.29 10.69
C ASP A 725 -13.42 -13.07 11.92
N LEU A 726 -12.86 -12.79 13.10
CA LEU A 726 -13.21 -13.44 14.37
C LEU A 726 -14.63 -13.12 14.85
N ASN A 727 -15.05 -11.87 14.68
CA ASN A 727 -16.32 -11.39 15.24
C ASN A 727 -17.45 -11.38 14.22
N MET A 728 -17.14 -11.64 12.94
CA MET A 728 -18.15 -11.56 11.91
C MET A 728 -19.11 -12.73 12.01
N ASP A 729 -20.36 -12.39 12.28
CA ASP A 729 -21.50 -13.28 12.34
C ASP A 729 -22.63 -12.63 11.52
N PRO A 730 -22.99 -13.19 10.34
CA PRO A 730 -24.07 -12.68 9.51
C PRO A 730 -25.44 -12.61 10.20
N MET A 731 -25.66 -13.42 11.25
CA MET A 731 -26.92 -13.53 11.99
C MET A 731 -26.96 -12.68 13.26
N ASN A 732 -25.89 -11.94 13.54
CA ASN A 732 -25.81 -11.03 14.67
C ASN A 732 -24.85 -9.89 14.35
N ILE A 733 -25.32 -8.93 13.57
CA ILE A 733 -24.57 -7.72 13.26
C ILE A 733 -24.63 -6.80 14.48
N VAL A 734 -23.48 -6.62 15.13
CA VAL A 734 -23.35 -5.75 16.31
C VAL A 734 -22.77 -4.41 15.89
N VAL A 735 -23.52 -3.33 16.04
CA VAL A 735 -23.07 -1.95 15.76
C VAL A 735 -23.69 -0.98 16.76
N HIS A 736 -22.88 -0.09 17.34
CA HIS A 736 -23.31 0.93 18.30
C HIS A 736 -24.13 0.34 19.48
N GLY A 737 -23.76 -0.84 19.96
CA GLY A 737 -24.48 -1.52 21.05
C GLY A 737 -25.84 -2.12 20.66
N HIS A 738 -26.24 -2.04 19.39
CA HIS A 738 -27.39 -2.75 18.83
C HIS A 738 -26.94 -4.15 18.37
N PRO A 739 -27.29 -5.24 19.10
CA PRO A 739 -27.21 -6.58 18.54
C PRO A 739 -28.30 -6.77 17.49
N HIS A 740 -28.10 -7.71 16.57
CA HIS A 740 -29.06 -8.02 15.51
C HIS A 740 -29.48 -6.85 14.62
N ALA A 741 -28.58 -5.88 14.35
CA ALA A 741 -28.92 -4.70 13.54
C ALA A 741 -29.40 -5.06 12.11
N GLU A 742 -29.09 -6.27 11.62
CA GLU A 742 -29.60 -6.78 10.35
C GLU A 742 -31.13 -6.91 10.28
N THR A 743 -31.83 -6.93 11.42
CA THR A 743 -33.30 -6.97 11.47
C THR A 743 -33.93 -5.64 11.09
N ASP A 744 -33.22 -4.54 11.37
CA ASP A 744 -33.65 -3.18 11.02
C ASP A 744 -33.37 -2.88 9.54
N TRP A 745 -32.46 -3.63 8.93
CA TRP A 745 -32.04 -3.50 7.53
C TRP A 745 -32.67 -4.61 6.67
N ARG A 746 -34.00 -4.61 6.61
CA ARG A 746 -34.77 -5.60 5.83
C ARG A 746 -34.35 -5.55 4.36
N ASN A 747 -34.15 -6.73 3.76
CA ASN A 747 -33.73 -6.92 2.36
C ASN A 747 -32.34 -6.33 2.00
N ALA A 748 -31.56 -5.85 2.98
CA ALA A 748 -30.23 -5.31 2.73
C ALA A 748 -29.22 -6.41 2.41
N ARG A 749 -28.61 -6.28 1.23
CA ARG A 749 -27.41 -7.02 0.85
C ARG A 749 -26.21 -6.36 1.51
N ILE A 750 -25.32 -7.15 2.10
CA ILE A 750 -24.16 -6.62 2.83
C ILE A 750 -22.90 -7.31 2.33
N VAL A 751 -21.94 -6.51 1.89
CA VAL A 751 -20.64 -6.97 1.40
C VAL A 751 -19.52 -6.25 2.11
N ARG A 752 -18.62 -7.03 2.72
CA ARG A 752 -17.40 -6.52 3.32
C ARG A 752 -16.27 -6.54 2.29
N VAL A 753 -15.49 -5.47 2.21
CA VAL A 753 -14.37 -5.34 1.27
C VAL A 753 -13.04 -5.20 2.00
N ARG A 754 -12.03 -5.98 1.60
CA ARG A 754 -10.63 -5.81 2.02
C ARG A 754 -9.69 -5.77 0.82
N THR A 755 -8.81 -4.76 0.78
CA THR A 755 -7.82 -4.62 -0.30
C THR A 755 -6.44 -5.16 0.07
N ASP A 756 -6.26 -5.64 1.31
CA ASP A 756 -4.97 -6.07 1.88
C ASP A 756 -4.91 -7.57 2.22
N ASN A 757 -5.98 -8.35 2.00
CA ASN A 757 -6.13 -9.73 2.52
C ASN A 757 -6.32 -10.80 1.42
N ALA A 758 -5.35 -10.93 0.52
CA ALA A 758 -5.39 -11.99 -0.50
C ALA A 758 -3.99 -12.42 -0.95
N PRO A 759 -3.76 -13.71 -1.27
CA PRO A 759 -2.57 -14.12 -1.98
C PRO A 759 -2.57 -13.62 -3.42
N LYS A 760 -1.38 -13.61 -4.03
CA LYS A 760 -1.28 -13.53 -5.49
C LYS A 760 -1.68 -14.88 -6.09
N VAL A 761 -2.33 -14.87 -7.25
CA VAL A 761 -2.72 -16.07 -7.98
C VAL A 761 -2.06 -16.06 -9.34
N LEU A 762 -1.38 -17.17 -9.67
CA LEU A 762 -0.76 -17.41 -10.96
C LEU A 762 -1.43 -18.60 -11.65
N LEU A 763 -1.50 -18.57 -12.97
CA LEU A 763 -1.82 -19.72 -13.80
C LEU A 763 -0.50 -20.31 -14.28
N ASN A 764 -0.13 -21.45 -13.70
CA ASN A 764 1.09 -22.15 -14.07
C ASN A 764 0.91 -22.77 -15.46
N GLY A 765 1.68 -22.24 -16.41
CA GLY A 765 1.69 -22.74 -17.77
C GLY A 765 3.07 -22.72 -18.38
N THR A 766 3.27 -23.66 -19.29
CA THR A 766 4.53 -23.88 -19.99
C THR A 766 4.36 -23.55 -21.45
N VAL A 767 5.37 -22.91 -22.04
CA VAL A 767 5.44 -22.66 -23.48
C VAL A 767 6.40 -23.66 -24.10
N ILE A 768 5.92 -24.38 -25.11
CA ILE A 768 6.67 -25.35 -25.90
C ILE A 768 6.69 -24.86 -27.34
N GLY A 769 7.86 -24.87 -27.99
CA GLY A 769 7.93 -24.60 -29.42
C GLY A 769 9.28 -24.93 -30.05
N LYS A 770 9.30 -25.02 -31.38
CA LYS A 770 10.51 -25.30 -32.19
C LYS A 770 11.07 -24.02 -32.81
N GLY A 771 12.39 -23.84 -32.71
CA GLY A 771 13.10 -22.72 -33.32
C GLY A 771 13.45 -22.96 -34.80
N LEU A 772 13.68 -21.90 -35.57
CA LEU A 772 14.12 -21.97 -36.98
C LEU A 772 15.54 -22.53 -37.18
N ASN A 773 16.40 -22.38 -36.18
CA ASN A 773 17.86 -22.49 -36.36
C ASN A 773 18.44 -23.83 -35.90
N ILE A 774 17.62 -24.67 -35.26
CA ILE A 774 18.00 -25.97 -34.68
C ILE A 774 16.71 -26.77 -34.58
N ASP A 775 16.72 -28.09 -34.86
CA ASP A 775 15.56 -28.99 -34.67
C ASP A 775 15.14 -29.14 -33.17
N GLU A 776 15.67 -28.29 -32.29
CA GLU A 776 15.49 -28.30 -30.85
C GLU A 776 14.15 -27.68 -30.42
N VAL A 777 13.45 -28.41 -29.55
CA VAL A 777 12.25 -27.95 -28.85
C VAL A 777 12.69 -27.17 -27.62
N VAL A 778 12.26 -25.91 -27.50
CA VAL A 778 12.42 -25.13 -26.28
C VAL A 778 11.16 -25.22 -25.45
N GLU A 779 11.34 -25.61 -24.20
CA GLU A 779 10.32 -25.64 -23.17
C GLU A 779 10.71 -24.67 -22.05
N TYR A 780 9.82 -23.73 -21.72
CA TYR A 780 10.06 -22.83 -20.59
C TYR A 780 8.78 -22.47 -19.83
N VAL A 781 8.92 -22.37 -18.51
CA VAL A 781 7.86 -21.96 -17.59
C VAL A 781 7.53 -20.48 -17.81
N ALA A 782 6.26 -20.20 -18.11
CA ALA A 782 5.76 -18.87 -18.46
C ALA A 782 4.39 -18.62 -17.79
N PRO A 783 4.35 -18.48 -16.47
CA PRO A 783 3.09 -18.29 -15.75
C PRO A 783 2.39 -17.02 -16.20
N LYS A 784 1.05 -17.07 -16.19
CA LYS A 784 0.21 -15.87 -16.23
C LYS A 784 -0.16 -15.52 -14.81
N ARG A 785 -0.50 -14.26 -14.56
CA ARG A 785 -1.19 -13.84 -13.35
C ARG A 785 -2.70 -13.91 -13.57
N ALA A 786 -3.45 -14.07 -12.49
CA ALA A 786 -4.89 -13.83 -12.53
C ALA A 786 -5.19 -12.38 -12.96
N GLU A 787 -6.09 -12.21 -13.92
CA GLU A 787 -6.39 -10.92 -14.55
C GLU A 787 -7.86 -10.88 -15.01
N ALA A 788 -8.66 -9.93 -14.47
CA ALA A 788 -10.11 -9.90 -14.66
C ALA A 788 -10.77 -11.26 -14.36
N GLN A 789 -10.42 -11.83 -13.21
CA GLN A 789 -10.92 -13.12 -12.73
C GLN A 789 -11.38 -13.01 -11.28
N VAL A 790 -12.45 -13.72 -10.97
CA VAL A 790 -12.97 -13.86 -9.60
C VAL A 790 -12.83 -15.31 -9.19
N PHE A 791 -12.35 -15.53 -7.97
CA PHE A 791 -12.27 -16.85 -7.37
C PHE A 791 -13.09 -16.89 -6.09
N ARG A 792 -13.95 -17.89 -5.92
CA ARG A 792 -14.57 -18.22 -4.64
C ARG A 792 -13.60 -19.06 -3.81
N VAL A 793 -13.55 -18.78 -2.51
CA VAL A 793 -12.85 -19.61 -1.53
C VAL A 793 -13.74 -20.79 -1.16
N ASP A 794 -13.30 -22.00 -1.53
CA ASP A 794 -14.13 -23.22 -1.47
C ASP A 794 -14.03 -23.98 -0.14
N ASP A 795 -13.09 -23.61 0.74
CA ASP A 795 -12.87 -24.22 2.05
C ASP A 795 -13.35 -23.36 3.23
N SER A 796 -14.33 -22.49 2.99
CA SER A 796 -14.89 -21.55 3.95
C SER A 796 -16.40 -21.73 4.06
N VAL A 797 -16.93 -21.68 5.29
CA VAL A 797 -18.38 -21.60 5.53
C VAL A 797 -18.94 -20.25 5.06
N GLY A 798 -18.14 -19.18 5.16
CA GLY A 798 -18.53 -17.86 4.67
C GLY A 798 -18.26 -17.69 3.18
N ASP A 799 -19.11 -16.91 2.50
CA ASP A 799 -19.01 -16.62 1.07
C ASP A 799 -17.93 -15.57 0.78
N VAL A 800 -16.70 -16.06 0.61
CA VAL A 800 -15.50 -15.23 0.39
C VAL A 800 -15.03 -15.34 -1.07
N TYR A 801 -14.73 -14.20 -1.68
CA TYR A 801 -14.28 -14.08 -3.06
C TYR A 801 -13.01 -13.25 -3.17
N LEU A 802 -12.14 -13.62 -4.10
CA LEU A 802 -10.92 -12.92 -4.47
C LEU A 802 -11.06 -12.39 -5.90
N SER A 803 -11.23 -11.07 -6.03
CA SER A 803 -11.43 -10.41 -7.33
C SER A 803 -10.13 -9.76 -7.82
N PHE A 804 -9.62 -10.21 -8.96
CA PHE A 804 -8.42 -9.68 -9.61
C PHE A 804 -8.81 -8.72 -10.73
N GLY A 805 -8.39 -7.47 -10.63
CA GLY A 805 -8.56 -6.50 -11.72
C GLY A 805 -7.62 -6.77 -12.89
N SER A 806 -7.94 -6.21 -14.06
CA SER A 806 -7.04 -6.18 -15.21
C SER A 806 -6.14 -4.96 -15.17
N LEU A 807 -4.84 -5.17 -15.40
CA LEU A 807 -3.88 -4.10 -15.64
C LEU A 807 -3.53 -4.20 -17.11
N LEU A 808 -4.14 -3.37 -17.97
CA LEU A 808 -4.04 -3.49 -19.43
C LEU A 808 -2.62 -3.17 -19.94
N ARG A 809 -1.57 -3.90 -19.56
CA ARG A 809 -0.19 -3.67 -19.97
C ARG A 809 0.13 -4.47 -21.23
N LYS A 810 0.21 -3.78 -22.38
CA LYS A 810 0.71 -4.38 -23.63
C LYS A 810 2.20 -4.73 -23.50
N GLY A 811 2.59 -5.90 -23.96
CA GLY A 811 3.99 -6.21 -24.30
C GLY A 811 4.89 -6.78 -23.19
N LEU A 812 4.38 -7.13 -22.00
CA LEU A 812 5.19 -7.89 -21.04
C LEU A 812 5.41 -9.31 -21.58
N VAL A 813 6.69 -9.65 -21.79
CA VAL A 813 7.04 -11.01 -22.19
C VAL A 813 7.03 -11.90 -20.95
N GLN A 814 6.21 -12.94 -21.01
CA GLN A 814 6.06 -13.93 -19.95
C GLN A 814 7.26 -14.86 -19.88
N GLY A 815 7.52 -15.43 -18.70
CA GLY A 815 8.62 -16.39 -18.49
C GLY A 815 10.00 -15.75 -18.37
N VAL A 816 10.09 -14.44 -18.15
CA VAL A 816 11.37 -13.74 -17.88
C VAL A 816 11.74 -13.80 -16.39
N SER A 817 13.03 -13.69 -16.10
CA SER A 817 13.56 -13.54 -14.74
C SER A 817 14.16 -12.14 -14.55
N CYS A 818 14.12 -11.59 -13.34
CA CYS A 818 14.73 -10.29 -13.06
C CYS A 818 16.18 -10.38 -12.61
N TYR A 819 16.76 -11.56 -12.41
CA TYR A 819 18.12 -11.70 -11.87
C TYR A 819 19.05 -12.61 -12.67
N ARG A 820 18.51 -13.43 -13.58
CA ARG A 820 19.29 -14.29 -14.47
C ARG A 820 18.78 -14.27 -15.91
N SER A 821 19.65 -14.62 -16.83
CA SER A 821 19.27 -14.79 -18.23
C SER A 821 18.44 -16.06 -18.41
N VAL A 822 17.44 -16.02 -19.28
CA VAL A 822 16.56 -17.16 -19.56
C VAL A 822 16.36 -17.32 -21.06
N ASP A 823 16.33 -18.58 -21.51
CA ASP A 823 16.02 -18.89 -22.91
C ASP A 823 14.52 -18.79 -23.15
N THR A 824 14.15 -18.08 -24.22
CA THR A 824 12.75 -17.83 -24.59
C THR A 824 12.55 -17.93 -26.09
N LEU A 825 11.29 -18.01 -26.54
CA LEU A 825 10.94 -17.96 -27.95
C LEU A 825 10.53 -16.55 -28.37
N LYS A 826 11.22 -15.97 -29.35
CA LYS A 826 10.86 -14.69 -29.98
C LYS A 826 10.29 -14.92 -31.37
N SER A 827 9.16 -14.26 -31.67
CA SER A 827 8.59 -14.25 -33.02
C SER A 827 9.34 -13.26 -33.90
N ASN A 828 9.60 -13.63 -35.15
CA ASN A 828 10.25 -12.75 -36.13
C ASN A 828 9.32 -11.68 -36.72
N GLY A 829 8.02 -11.69 -36.39
CA GLY A 829 7.05 -10.68 -36.86
C GLY A 829 6.47 -10.96 -38.25
N ASP A 830 7.16 -11.74 -39.08
CA ASP A 830 6.72 -12.13 -40.43
C ASP A 830 5.58 -13.16 -40.40
N LYS A 831 4.82 -13.23 -41.50
CA LYS A 831 3.84 -14.28 -41.75
C LYS A 831 4.41 -15.25 -42.82
N PRO A 832 4.46 -16.58 -42.57
CA PRO A 832 4.05 -17.28 -41.35
C PRO A 832 4.98 -16.97 -40.17
N ARG A 833 4.41 -16.94 -38.95
CA ARG A 833 5.18 -16.63 -37.74
C ARG A 833 6.25 -17.68 -37.51
N THR A 834 7.49 -17.31 -37.74
CA THR A 834 8.64 -18.12 -37.34
C THR A 834 9.15 -17.68 -35.97
N PHE A 835 9.72 -18.64 -35.22
CA PHE A 835 10.25 -18.40 -33.88
C PHE A 835 11.75 -18.70 -33.85
N ARG A 836 12.50 -17.90 -33.11
CA ARG A 836 13.92 -18.15 -32.79
C ARG A 836 14.11 -18.22 -31.29
N ILE A 837 15.06 -19.06 -30.88
CA ILE A 837 15.53 -19.10 -29.50
C ILE A 837 16.29 -17.80 -29.24
N GLU A 838 15.94 -17.10 -28.17
CA GLU A 838 16.58 -15.87 -27.74
C GLU A 838 16.89 -15.99 -26.25
N LYS A 839 18.18 -15.96 -25.92
CA LYS A 839 18.65 -15.80 -24.56
C LYS A 839 18.38 -14.36 -24.13
N ARG A 840 17.41 -14.18 -23.23
CA ARG A 840 17.03 -12.85 -22.74
C ARG A 840 17.84 -12.48 -21.51
N PRO A 841 18.35 -11.24 -21.44
CA PRO A 841 18.98 -10.75 -20.22
C PRO A 841 17.95 -10.58 -19.10
N PRO A 842 18.41 -10.42 -17.84
CA PRO A 842 17.55 -10.12 -16.71
C PRO A 842 16.60 -8.94 -16.98
N PHE A 843 15.33 -9.11 -16.61
CA PHE A 843 14.30 -8.10 -16.79
C PHE A 843 14.40 -6.97 -15.76
N THR A 844 14.68 -5.76 -16.24
CA THR A 844 14.84 -4.55 -15.42
C THR A 844 13.60 -3.65 -15.40
N GLY A 845 12.58 -3.94 -16.20
CA GLY A 845 11.35 -3.14 -16.28
C GLY A 845 10.45 -3.27 -15.05
N ALA A 846 9.38 -2.47 -15.01
CA ALA A 846 8.41 -2.52 -13.90
C ALA A 846 7.50 -3.73 -14.05
N TRP A 847 7.32 -4.50 -12.98
CA TRP A 847 6.48 -5.69 -12.98
C TRP A 847 5.44 -5.68 -11.86
N SER A 848 4.22 -5.25 -12.15
CA SER A 848 3.12 -5.37 -11.20
C SER A 848 2.31 -6.64 -11.45
N THR A 849 2.18 -7.47 -10.43
CA THR A 849 1.20 -8.57 -10.38
C THR A 849 -0.03 -8.07 -9.62
N PRO A 850 -1.24 -8.11 -10.20
CA PRO A 850 -2.45 -7.60 -9.55
C PRO A 850 -2.64 -8.15 -8.13
N SER A 851 -3.08 -7.32 -7.19
CA SER A 851 -3.60 -7.79 -5.90
C SER A 851 -5.08 -8.08 -6.06
N ALA A 852 -5.55 -9.15 -5.42
CA ALA A 852 -6.98 -9.38 -5.28
C ALA A 852 -7.58 -8.37 -4.29
N VAL A 853 -8.83 -8.02 -4.54
CA VAL A 853 -9.72 -7.43 -3.56
C VAL A 853 -10.57 -8.56 -3.01
N GLU A 854 -10.55 -8.74 -1.70
CA GLU A 854 -11.41 -9.71 -1.03
C GLU A 854 -12.80 -9.11 -0.86
N PHE A 855 -13.82 -9.86 -1.28
CA PHE A 855 -15.22 -9.61 -0.94
C PHE A 855 -15.69 -10.72 -0.02
N THR A 856 -16.33 -10.36 1.09
CA THR A 856 -17.14 -11.31 1.86
C THR A 856 -18.59 -10.92 1.72
N VAL A 857 -19.38 -11.78 1.07
CA VAL A 857 -20.83 -11.63 1.00
C VAL A 857 -21.39 -12.08 2.34
N VAL A 858 -21.88 -11.13 3.12
CA VAL A 858 -22.43 -11.39 4.46
C VAL A 858 -23.92 -11.70 4.37
N ARG A 859 -24.65 -10.94 3.54
CA ARG A 859 -26.10 -11.13 3.32
C ARG A 859 -26.44 -10.91 1.86
N THR A 860 -27.36 -11.72 1.35
CA THR A 860 -27.96 -11.59 0.02
C THR A 860 -29.47 -11.32 0.13
N ALA A 861 -30.09 -10.90 -0.97
CA ALA A 861 -31.54 -10.86 -1.06
C ALA A 861 -32.15 -12.28 -1.15
N PRO A 862 -33.45 -12.46 -0.82
CA PRO A 862 -34.13 -13.74 -1.05
C PRO A 862 -34.01 -14.16 -2.51
N SER A 863 -33.62 -15.41 -2.77
CA SER A 863 -33.38 -15.98 -4.11
C SER A 863 -32.15 -15.45 -4.87
N GLU A 864 -31.33 -14.59 -4.26
CA GLU A 864 -30.04 -14.16 -4.81
C GLU A 864 -28.92 -15.07 -4.30
N THR A 865 -28.10 -15.55 -5.22
CA THR A 865 -26.88 -16.31 -4.86
C THR A 865 -25.74 -15.37 -4.49
N PRO A 866 -24.86 -15.76 -3.55
CA PRO A 866 -23.66 -15.00 -3.23
C PRO A 866 -22.76 -14.73 -4.45
N ASP A 867 -22.70 -15.68 -5.40
CA ASP A 867 -21.95 -15.53 -6.66
C ASP A 867 -22.49 -14.39 -7.53
N GLN A 868 -23.81 -14.26 -7.66
CA GLN A 868 -24.42 -13.13 -8.40
C GLN A 868 -24.03 -11.79 -7.79
N LEU A 869 -24.12 -11.67 -6.47
CA LEU A 869 -23.76 -10.44 -5.79
C LEU A 869 -22.26 -10.14 -5.89
N ALA A 870 -21.41 -11.15 -5.77
CA ALA A 870 -19.96 -11.00 -5.95
C ALA A 870 -19.59 -10.56 -7.37
N LYS A 871 -20.24 -11.10 -8.41
CA LYS A 871 -20.09 -10.66 -9.82
C LYS A 871 -20.50 -9.19 -9.99
N PHE A 872 -21.60 -8.79 -9.37
CA PHE A 872 -22.07 -7.41 -9.44
C PHE A 872 -21.07 -6.45 -8.78
N VAL A 873 -20.65 -6.73 -7.54
CA VAL A 873 -19.67 -5.92 -6.80
C VAL A 873 -18.33 -5.86 -7.53
N GLU A 874 -17.89 -6.98 -8.10
CA GLU A 874 -16.68 -7.03 -8.91
C GLU A 874 -16.77 -6.06 -10.11
N SER A 875 -17.90 -6.09 -10.80
CA SER A 875 -18.13 -5.27 -11.98
C SER A 875 -18.09 -3.77 -11.69
N LEU A 876 -18.50 -3.34 -10.49
CA LEU A 876 -18.42 -1.96 -10.02
C LEU A 876 -16.99 -1.39 -10.01
N ARG A 877 -15.95 -2.23 -10.14
CA ARG A 877 -14.55 -1.82 -10.23
C ARG A 877 -14.10 -1.35 -11.62
N ASN A 878 -14.97 -1.49 -12.63
CA ASN A 878 -14.66 -1.21 -14.03
C ASN A 878 -15.74 -0.35 -14.71
N LEU A 879 -16.45 0.48 -13.95
CA LEU A 879 -17.51 1.36 -14.47
C LEU A 879 -17.08 2.83 -14.58
N TYR A 880 -15.82 3.13 -14.33
CA TYR A 880 -15.34 4.51 -14.25
C TYR A 880 -15.01 5.04 -15.64
N LEU A 881 -15.58 6.18 -16.02
CA LEU A 881 -15.19 6.84 -17.26
C LEU A 881 -13.76 7.41 -17.20
N HIS A 882 -13.30 7.80 -16.01
CA HIS A 882 -11.98 8.40 -15.82
C HIS A 882 -10.82 7.40 -15.72
N ILE A 883 -11.12 6.11 -15.56
CA ILE A 883 -10.10 5.05 -15.46
C ILE A 883 -10.43 3.98 -16.49
N GLY A 884 -9.53 3.80 -17.46
CA GLY A 884 -9.66 2.73 -18.46
C GLY A 884 -9.23 1.35 -17.96
N ASP A 885 -8.63 1.28 -16.77
CA ASP A 885 -8.23 0.06 -16.08
C ASP A 885 -9.19 -0.27 -14.92
N TRP A 886 -8.89 -1.32 -14.17
CA TRP A 886 -9.64 -1.68 -12.97
C TRP A 886 -9.21 -0.87 -11.76
N THR A 887 -10.16 -0.44 -10.93
CA THR A 887 -9.86 0.17 -9.64
C THR A 887 -9.59 -0.88 -8.56
N SER A 888 -8.93 -0.45 -7.48
CA SER A 888 -8.68 -1.27 -6.29
C SER A 888 -9.90 -1.38 -5.36
N LYS A 889 -10.95 -0.58 -5.58
CA LYS A 889 -12.19 -0.59 -4.78
C LYS A 889 -13.41 -0.43 -5.70
N PRO A 890 -14.53 -1.10 -5.44
CA PRO A 890 -15.76 -0.94 -6.23
C PRO A 890 -16.36 0.47 -6.09
N ALA A 891 -17.20 0.90 -7.03
CA ALA A 891 -18.03 2.08 -6.86
C ALA A 891 -19.14 1.78 -5.82
N PRO A 892 -19.58 2.76 -5.02
CA PRO A 892 -19.05 4.12 -4.91
C PRO A 892 -17.80 4.26 -4.02
N LEU A 893 -17.35 3.18 -3.37
CA LEU A 893 -16.27 3.23 -2.37
C LEU A 893 -14.98 3.88 -2.89
N PHE A 894 -14.61 3.70 -4.15
CA PHE A 894 -13.43 4.33 -4.74
C PHE A 894 -13.46 5.88 -4.71
N PHE A 895 -14.64 6.50 -4.74
CA PHE A 895 -14.77 7.97 -4.74
C PHE A 895 -14.36 8.61 -3.40
N GLU A 896 -14.17 7.82 -2.34
CA GLU A 896 -13.52 8.29 -1.11
C GLU A 896 -12.13 8.90 -1.38
N THR A 897 -11.43 8.42 -2.44
CA THR A 897 -10.08 8.88 -2.80
C THR A 897 -10.10 10.35 -3.17
N VAL A 898 -11.18 10.82 -3.81
CA VAL A 898 -11.39 12.23 -4.14
C VAL A 898 -11.58 13.05 -2.87
N LEU A 899 -12.47 12.61 -1.99
CA LEU A 899 -12.77 13.33 -0.75
C LEU A 899 -11.50 13.48 0.11
N LYS A 900 -10.65 12.44 0.15
CA LYS A 900 -9.35 12.45 0.84
C LYS A 900 -8.44 13.56 0.32
N GLU A 901 -8.45 13.85 -0.98
CA GLU A 901 -7.58 14.87 -1.60
C GLU A 901 -7.85 16.31 -1.12
N TYR A 902 -9.00 16.54 -0.48
CA TYR A 902 -9.44 17.86 0.03
C TYR A 902 -9.43 17.97 1.56
N LEU A 903 -8.94 16.96 2.29
CA LEU A 903 -8.75 17.06 3.74
C LEU A 903 -7.62 18.04 4.09
N SER A 904 -7.85 18.92 5.07
CA SER A 904 -6.86 19.93 5.54
C SER A 904 -5.74 19.35 6.41
N ASP A 905 -5.18 18.21 5.98
CA ASP A 905 -4.09 17.50 6.64
C ASP A 905 -2.78 17.77 5.89
N TYR A 906 -1.99 18.76 6.32
CA TYR A 906 -0.74 19.14 5.64
C TYR A 906 0.51 18.43 6.21
N GLY A 907 0.36 17.67 7.29
CA GLY A 907 1.44 16.98 8.01
C GLY A 907 1.91 15.67 7.40
N LEU A 908 1.79 15.50 6.09
CA LEU A 908 2.34 14.34 5.38
C LEU A 908 3.87 14.40 5.47
N GLU A 909 4.50 13.42 6.12
CA GLU A 909 5.94 13.24 6.00
C GLU A 909 6.24 12.69 4.59
N GLU A 910 7.34 13.17 4.00
CA GLU A 910 7.88 12.79 2.67
C GLU A 910 8.01 11.25 2.45
N GLU A 911 7.86 10.46 3.52
CA GLU A 911 8.03 9.00 3.52
C GLU A 911 6.91 8.23 2.81
N ASP A 912 5.68 8.78 2.76
CA ASP A 912 4.51 8.05 2.23
C ASP A 912 4.14 8.45 0.78
N SER A 913 4.51 9.65 0.31
CA SER A 913 4.05 10.17 -0.98
C SER A 913 4.83 9.66 -2.20
N GLU A 914 6.14 9.44 -2.07
CA GLU A 914 6.97 9.01 -3.21
C GLU A 914 6.83 7.51 -3.53
N ALA A 915 6.36 6.71 -2.56
CA ALA A 915 6.06 5.29 -2.78
C ALA A 915 4.81 5.09 -3.65
N ASP A 916 3.80 5.95 -3.51
CA ASP A 916 2.52 5.84 -4.23
C ASP A 916 2.56 6.50 -5.63
N ASP A 917 3.31 7.59 -5.82
CA ASP A 917 3.45 8.26 -7.13
C ASP A 917 4.20 7.39 -8.17
N GLY A 918 4.98 6.40 -7.71
CA GLY A 918 5.59 5.37 -8.57
C GLY A 918 4.68 4.17 -8.87
N LEU A 919 3.60 3.99 -8.11
CA LEU A 919 2.68 2.85 -8.20
C LEU A 919 1.39 3.16 -8.97
N TYR A 920 1.00 4.43 -9.09
CA TYR A 920 -0.17 4.89 -9.84
C TYR A 920 0.17 5.95 -10.90
N GLY A 921 1.32 5.79 -11.58
CA GLY A 921 1.49 6.39 -12.89
C GLY A 921 0.66 5.62 -13.90
N SER A 922 -0.42 6.25 -14.39
CA SER A 922 -1.23 5.81 -15.53
C SER A 922 -0.40 5.50 -16.77
#